data_AF-M1RTR3-F1
#
_entry.id   AF-M1RTR3-F1
#
_cell.length_a   1.000
_cell.length_b   1.000
_cell.length_c   1.000
_cell.angle_alpha   90.00
_cell.angle_beta   90.00
_cell.angle_gamma   90.00
#
_symmetry.space_group_name_H-M   'P 1'
#
loop_
_entity.id
_entity.type
_entity.pdbx_description
1 polymer ?
#
loop_
_entity_poly.entity_id
_entity_poly.type
_entity_poly.pdbx_seq_one_letter_code
_entity_poly.pdbx_strand_id
1 'polypeptide(L)'
;MDCLRFKLYTPTGIFKNPLSIKGVEVYPLPPYSTIIGLIYKAMGKKWNKEHFQISIQGDYETIYRDYVWFKKYNLRDKKLDKLPLQVPILYNLTLLIHIMTENEFLDQIEKALKEPKEVLFLSGGEYPVKVEEVKRVACEKKRISEEDYIKLAYNAYVPKQHLENINTTDKGILFNLSYFYKNSNKYATVHKPKTYHWIDAYYFQKGTYIYGSLMFDGDENPVFLTDLDSDILVEKEQRRQEVCHGSQVCHGSDANEYIRFYSENWLMASACVGVLKVLKKQGERIEDFVEEKTLKIPKDLWEKLPETYADYLLNDSEQLEHALISSYEKEKKKERFNPYNVIILRSFGDFHSNSPFTNPSLSYITKLRGLSISDINNVKSKIKESFIEGYQYFLTKVIETSQVCFFCHERQAKNIVDATNFTPLFSSLDTVKNFIWDPIPICKECEFLLYFASAGFYKSGGKYLFIYIPDNLLETYRLNLVLSTEEEVEQDKLGKIWSVVKHVLGLETQKSSWILQNIYFVEIEMVGNATANIYSFNISPTLAKAIRNLIGKYPKNLQAVFSDFLFYVYTGKSLYEFLLLLISGFIKKESYKNLEIRTIESRIIQTGKKLDYLSKNLLFFIEFQEVLNMSEQKNYIDWAFWEGKKLKGFYTKDPNKEKKLEPLIYRLLEAIRRKDKGYFIHNLIRAYLEVEREIPYVIKESLDDKNFNMIAYAFLIGLNSEEKTEEAQVKNEENITESA
;
A
#
# COMPACT_ATOMS: atom_id res chain seq x y z
N MET A 1 -32.09 19.44 -10.78
CA MET A 1 -31.25 19.55 -12.00
C MET A 1 -31.27 18.20 -12.70
N ASP A 2 -31.34 18.15 -14.02
CA ASP A 2 -31.36 16.86 -14.74
C ASP A 2 -29.95 16.30 -14.90
N CYS A 3 -29.81 15.02 -14.56
CA CYS A 3 -28.59 14.25 -14.68
C CYS A 3 -28.82 13.04 -15.60
N LEU A 4 -27.78 12.60 -16.30
CA LEU A 4 -27.77 11.27 -16.91
C LEU A 4 -27.03 10.31 -15.97
N ARG A 5 -27.73 9.29 -15.49
CA ARG A 5 -27.17 8.21 -14.70
C ARG A 5 -27.01 6.97 -15.56
N PHE A 6 -25.89 6.27 -15.41
CA PHE A 6 -25.71 4.96 -16.03
C PHE A 6 -24.91 4.00 -15.15
N LYS A 7 -25.19 2.71 -15.32
CA LYS A 7 -24.51 1.63 -14.62
C LYS A 7 -23.67 0.81 -15.59
N LEU A 8 -22.43 0.57 -15.22
CA LEU A 8 -21.51 -0.25 -15.99
C LEU A 8 -21.12 -1.47 -15.17
N TYR A 9 -21.04 -2.62 -15.83
CA TYR A 9 -20.52 -3.86 -15.28
C TYR A 9 -19.35 -4.35 -16.11
N THR A 10 -18.28 -4.78 -15.46
CA THR A 10 -17.20 -5.52 -16.11
C THR A 10 -16.67 -6.63 -15.19
N PRO A 11 -16.46 -7.86 -15.70
CA PRO A 11 -15.91 -8.95 -14.89
C PRO A 11 -14.52 -8.65 -14.34
N THR A 12 -13.72 -7.89 -15.10
CA THR A 12 -12.35 -7.52 -14.74
C THR A 12 -12.02 -6.10 -15.20
N GLY A 13 -11.37 -5.32 -14.33
CA GLY A 13 -10.96 -3.95 -14.65
C GLY A 13 -9.55 -3.65 -14.16
N ILE A 14 -8.84 -2.78 -14.90
CA ILE A 14 -7.51 -2.32 -14.53
C ILE A 14 -7.33 -0.83 -14.79
N PHE A 15 -6.98 -0.07 -13.77
CA PHE A 15 -6.84 1.38 -13.85
C PHE A 15 -5.44 1.81 -13.45
N LYS A 16 -4.45 1.58 -14.33
CA LYS A 16 -3.03 1.77 -13.97
C LYS A 16 -2.71 3.23 -13.63
N ASN A 17 -1.96 3.44 -12.55
CA ASN A 17 -1.30 4.71 -12.29
C ASN A 17 -0.23 4.94 -13.37
N PRO A 18 -0.11 6.13 -13.99
CA PRO A 18 0.90 6.41 -15.02
C PRO A 18 2.36 6.11 -14.64
N LEU A 19 2.71 6.09 -13.34
CA LEU A 19 4.06 5.73 -12.86
C LEU A 19 4.35 4.21 -12.84
N SER A 20 3.37 3.39 -13.21
CA SER A 20 3.40 1.93 -13.10
C SER A 20 4.07 1.21 -14.27
N ILE A 21 5.41 1.21 -14.31
CA ILE A 21 6.16 0.54 -15.40
C ILE A 21 6.52 -0.92 -15.04
N LYS A 22 7.12 -1.16 -13.87
CA LYS A 22 7.52 -2.50 -13.39
C LYS A 22 6.72 -2.98 -12.18
N GLY A 23 6.34 -2.07 -11.27
CA GLY A 23 5.35 -2.33 -10.23
C GLY A 23 4.01 -1.75 -10.68
N VAL A 24 3.03 -2.61 -10.98
CA VAL A 24 1.73 -2.12 -11.46
C VAL A 24 0.87 -1.71 -10.27
N GLU A 25 0.63 -0.41 -10.13
CA GLU A 25 -0.35 0.15 -9.21
C GLU A 25 -1.63 0.48 -9.97
N VAL A 26 -2.77 0.30 -9.30
CA VAL A 26 -4.08 0.57 -9.87
C VAL A 26 -4.89 1.48 -8.96
N TYR A 27 -5.65 2.38 -9.57
CA TYR A 27 -6.69 3.13 -8.88
C TYR A 27 -7.85 2.19 -8.48
N PRO A 28 -8.50 2.43 -7.33
CA PRO A 28 -9.59 1.59 -6.83
C PRO A 28 -10.90 1.75 -7.62
N LEU A 29 -11.00 2.80 -8.43
CA LEU A 29 -12.08 3.08 -9.38
C LEU A 29 -11.45 3.70 -10.64
N PRO A 30 -12.14 3.75 -11.80
CA PRO A 30 -11.59 4.40 -12.98
C PRO A 30 -11.37 5.90 -12.76
N PRO A 31 -10.22 6.47 -13.18
CA PRO A 31 -10.07 7.91 -13.31
C PRO A 31 -11.15 8.50 -14.23
N TYR A 32 -11.51 9.77 -14.02
CA TYR A 32 -12.54 10.46 -14.80
C TYR A 32 -12.28 10.38 -16.32
N SER A 33 -11.02 10.52 -16.74
CA SER A 33 -10.60 10.41 -18.14
C SER A 33 -10.96 9.08 -18.80
N THR A 34 -11.01 8.00 -18.03
CA THR A 34 -11.37 6.67 -18.53
C THR A 34 -12.86 6.63 -18.91
N ILE A 35 -13.72 7.19 -18.05
CA ILE A 35 -15.16 7.27 -18.33
C ILE A 35 -15.45 8.23 -19.48
N ILE A 36 -14.76 9.38 -19.50
CA ILE A 36 -14.83 10.34 -20.60
C ILE A 36 -14.45 9.66 -21.93
N GLY A 37 -13.33 8.92 -21.93
CA GLY A 37 -12.88 8.16 -23.11
C GLY A 37 -13.91 7.13 -23.58
N LEU A 38 -14.56 6.42 -22.64
CA LEU A 38 -15.65 5.49 -22.93
C LEU A 38 -16.85 6.19 -23.57
N ILE A 39 -17.26 7.36 -23.05
CA ILE A 39 -18.37 8.15 -23.62
C ILE A 39 -18.06 8.58 -25.06
N TYR A 40 -16.88 9.16 -25.31
CA TYR A 40 -16.50 9.59 -26.66
C TYR A 40 -16.37 8.43 -27.65
N LYS A 41 -15.92 7.27 -27.16
CA LYS A 41 -15.91 6.01 -27.92
C LYS A 41 -17.34 5.55 -28.26
N ALA A 42 -18.26 5.58 -27.30
CA ALA A 42 -19.66 5.29 -27.54
C ALA A 42 -20.27 6.20 -28.61
N MET A 43 -19.93 7.49 -28.59
CA MET A 43 -20.38 8.48 -29.59
C MET A 43 -19.72 8.31 -30.96
N GLY A 44 -18.59 7.61 -31.04
CA GLY A 44 -17.75 7.48 -32.23
C GLY A 44 -17.18 8.84 -32.69
N LYS A 45 -16.86 9.74 -31.76
CA LYS A 45 -16.26 11.05 -32.06
C LYS A 45 -15.08 11.34 -31.14
N LYS A 46 -14.15 12.19 -31.58
CA LYS A 46 -13.05 12.67 -30.74
C LYS A 46 -13.52 13.84 -29.88
N TRP A 47 -12.91 13.99 -28.71
CA TRP A 47 -13.10 15.17 -27.85
C TRP A 47 -12.77 16.46 -28.61
N ASN A 48 -13.64 17.45 -28.48
CA ASN A 48 -13.56 18.77 -29.11
C ASN A 48 -13.74 19.89 -28.07
N LYS A 49 -13.04 19.77 -26.94
CA LYS A 49 -13.03 20.75 -25.83
C LYS A 49 -14.33 20.87 -25.04
N GLU A 50 -15.30 19.99 -25.26
CA GLU A 50 -16.50 19.97 -24.40
C GLU A 50 -16.11 19.52 -22.97
N HIS A 51 -16.68 20.18 -21.95
CA HIS A 51 -16.48 19.86 -20.53
C HIS A 51 -17.82 19.53 -19.88
N PHE A 52 -17.83 18.59 -18.93
CA PHE A 52 -19.06 18.16 -18.24
C PHE A 52 -18.77 17.57 -16.88
N GLN A 53 -19.66 17.77 -15.91
CA GLN A 53 -19.44 17.21 -14.59
C GLN A 53 -19.67 15.72 -14.59
N ILE A 54 -18.85 15.02 -13.81
CA ILE A 54 -18.94 13.59 -13.62
C ILE A 54 -18.87 13.25 -12.14
N SER A 55 -19.70 12.31 -11.71
CA SER A 55 -19.61 11.65 -10.41
C SER A 55 -19.34 10.17 -10.66
N ILE A 56 -18.37 9.58 -9.96
CA ILE A 56 -18.01 8.16 -10.09
C ILE A 56 -18.13 7.48 -8.73
N GLN A 57 -18.98 6.46 -8.70
CA GLN A 57 -19.11 5.52 -7.61
C GLN A 57 -18.99 4.09 -8.14
N GLY A 58 -18.67 3.13 -7.27
CA GLY A 58 -18.63 1.74 -7.67
C GLY A 58 -18.29 0.77 -6.54
N ASP A 59 -18.38 -0.51 -6.85
CA ASP A 59 -18.00 -1.61 -5.96
C ASP A 59 -17.30 -2.70 -6.75
N TYR A 60 -16.43 -3.44 -6.08
CA TYR A 60 -15.74 -4.61 -6.62
C TYR A 60 -15.61 -5.66 -5.53
N GLU A 61 -15.55 -6.93 -5.93
CA GLU A 61 -15.53 -8.04 -4.98
C GLU A 61 -14.14 -8.22 -4.35
N THR A 62 -13.09 -8.16 -5.17
CA THR A 62 -11.71 -8.28 -4.70
C THR A 62 -10.70 -7.74 -5.72
N ILE A 63 -9.45 -7.58 -5.29
CA ILE A 63 -8.30 -7.33 -6.17
C ILE A 63 -7.42 -8.59 -6.14
N TYR A 64 -7.27 -9.26 -7.27
CA TYR A 64 -6.32 -10.36 -7.42
C TYR A 64 -5.13 -9.93 -8.27
N ARG A 65 -4.02 -10.67 -8.19
CA ARG A 65 -2.83 -10.43 -9.03
C ARG A 65 -2.74 -11.50 -10.11
N ASP A 66 -2.85 -11.08 -11.35
CA ASP A 66 -2.67 -11.94 -12.51
C ASP A 66 -1.19 -11.98 -12.94
N TYR A 67 -0.72 -13.14 -13.38
CA TYR A 67 0.67 -13.32 -13.81
C TYR A 67 0.76 -13.23 -15.33
N VAL A 68 1.23 -12.10 -15.83
CA VAL A 68 1.22 -11.77 -17.26
C VAL A 68 2.64 -11.75 -17.82
N TRP A 69 2.83 -12.40 -18.97
CA TRP A 69 4.08 -12.35 -19.73
C TRP A 69 4.02 -11.25 -20.78
N PHE A 70 4.69 -10.14 -20.50
CA PHE A 70 4.88 -9.13 -21.53
C PHE A 70 6.09 -9.46 -22.41
N LYS A 71 6.00 -9.04 -23.68
CA LYS A 71 7.09 -9.18 -24.65
C LYS A 71 7.81 -7.84 -24.80
N LYS A 72 9.12 -7.85 -24.57
CA LYS A 72 10.00 -6.68 -24.67
C LYS A 72 10.84 -6.76 -25.91
N TYR A 73 10.75 -5.73 -26.75
CA TYR A 73 11.59 -5.63 -27.93
C TYR A 73 12.72 -4.65 -27.67
N ASN A 74 13.94 -5.18 -27.58
CA ASN A 74 15.15 -4.38 -27.44
C ASN A 74 15.54 -3.86 -28.84
N LEU A 75 15.42 -2.55 -29.06
CA LEU A 75 15.73 -1.93 -30.36
C LEU A 75 17.23 -2.00 -30.70
N ARG A 76 18.08 -1.88 -29.67
CA ARG A 76 19.54 -1.91 -29.83
C ARG A 76 20.02 -3.29 -30.27
N ASP A 77 19.55 -4.33 -29.59
CA ASP A 77 19.99 -5.71 -29.82
C ASP A 77 19.07 -6.47 -30.79
N LYS A 78 18.00 -5.81 -31.27
CA LYS A 78 16.94 -6.36 -32.15
C LYS A 78 16.36 -7.69 -31.65
N LYS A 79 16.30 -7.88 -30.33
CA LYS A 79 15.91 -9.13 -29.68
C LYS A 79 14.57 -8.99 -28.95
N LEU A 80 13.76 -10.05 -29.02
CA LEU A 80 12.54 -10.20 -28.25
C LEU A 80 12.82 -10.98 -26.96
N ASP A 81 12.62 -10.34 -25.81
CA ASP A 81 12.74 -10.95 -24.49
C ASP A 81 11.37 -10.99 -23.78
N LYS A 82 11.27 -11.80 -22.70
CA LYS A 82 10.07 -11.92 -21.87
C LYS A 82 10.25 -11.13 -20.56
N LEU A 83 9.22 -10.40 -20.16
CA LEU A 83 9.14 -9.72 -18.87
C LEU A 83 7.89 -10.23 -18.13
N PRO A 84 8.06 -11.18 -17.18
CA PRO A 84 6.95 -11.61 -16.34
C PRO A 84 6.61 -10.50 -15.34
N LEU A 85 5.33 -10.13 -15.24
CA LEU A 85 4.83 -9.14 -14.30
C LEU A 85 3.60 -9.67 -13.56
N GLN A 86 3.47 -9.29 -12.30
CA GLN A 86 2.21 -9.45 -11.57
C GLN A 86 1.39 -8.17 -11.74
N VAL A 87 0.17 -8.33 -12.21
CA VAL A 87 -0.73 -7.21 -12.55
C VAL A 87 -1.96 -7.28 -11.64
N PRO A 88 -2.21 -6.29 -10.78
CA PRO A 88 -3.43 -6.26 -9.99
C PRO A 88 -4.64 -5.97 -10.89
N ILE A 89 -5.71 -6.75 -10.70
CA ILE A 89 -6.95 -6.69 -11.46
C ILE A 89 -8.11 -6.61 -10.46
N LEU A 90 -9.02 -5.65 -10.68
CA LEU A 90 -10.28 -5.55 -9.95
C LEU A 90 -11.23 -6.59 -10.51
N TYR A 91 -11.76 -7.47 -9.66
CA TYR A 91 -12.70 -8.51 -10.03
C TYR A 91 -14.14 -8.10 -9.71
N ASN A 92 -15.06 -8.42 -10.63
CA ASN A 92 -16.50 -8.21 -10.48
C ASN A 92 -16.86 -6.74 -10.22
N LEU A 93 -16.40 -5.84 -11.11
CA LEU A 93 -16.51 -4.39 -10.95
C LEU A 93 -17.86 -3.89 -11.46
N THR A 94 -18.57 -3.16 -10.61
CA THR A 94 -19.79 -2.41 -10.94
C THR A 94 -19.57 -0.94 -10.69
N LEU A 95 -20.01 -0.08 -11.62
CA LEU A 95 -19.89 1.37 -11.53
C LEU A 95 -21.27 2.03 -11.62
N LEU A 96 -21.45 3.07 -10.82
CA LEU A 96 -22.58 4.00 -10.88
C LEU A 96 -22.04 5.39 -11.21
N ILE A 97 -22.44 5.92 -12.36
CA ILE A 97 -21.90 7.17 -12.90
C ILE A 97 -23.05 8.14 -13.13
N HIS A 98 -22.83 9.41 -12.77
CA HIS A 98 -23.72 10.52 -13.11
C HIS A 98 -22.97 11.56 -13.93
N ILE A 99 -23.62 12.07 -14.97
CA ILE A 99 -23.13 13.15 -15.82
C ILE A 99 -24.12 14.32 -15.74
N MET A 100 -23.58 15.52 -15.59
CA MET A 100 -24.34 16.78 -15.64
C MET A 100 -23.68 17.75 -16.62
N THR A 101 -24.47 18.23 -17.58
CA THR A 101 -24.07 19.14 -18.66
C THR A 101 -25.34 19.63 -19.37
N GLU A 102 -25.20 20.36 -20.47
CA GLU A 102 -26.31 20.86 -21.28
C GLU A 102 -27.18 19.70 -21.81
N ASN A 103 -28.51 19.92 -21.83
CA ASN A 103 -29.47 18.86 -22.18
C ASN A 103 -29.23 18.24 -23.55
N GLU A 104 -28.88 19.07 -24.55
CA GLU A 104 -28.55 18.60 -25.91
C GLU A 104 -27.35 17.63 -25.91
N PHE A 105 -26.35 17.90 -25.07
CA PHE A 105 -25.17 17.04 -24.98
C PHE A 105 -25.47 15.78 -24.17
N LEU A 106 -26.26 15.88 -23.10
CA LEU A 106 -26.76 14.70 -22.38
C LEU A 106 -27.56 13.76 -23.29
N ASP A 107 -28.36 14.28 -24.23
CA ASP A 107 -29.12 13.48 -25.19
C ASP A 107 -28.19 12.70 -26.13
N GLN A 108 -27.10 13.34 -26.57
CA GLN A 108 -26.08 12.66 -27.38
C GLN A 108 -25.38 11.55 -26.60
N ILE A 109 -25.03 11.77 -25.33
CA ILE A 109 -24.40 10.76 -24.47
C ILE A 109 -25.38 9.61 -24.21
N GLU A 110 -26.63 9.91 -23.87
CA GLU A 110 -27.66 8.91 -23.61
C GLU A 110 -27.87 8.00 -24.82
N LYS A 111 -28.05 8.58 -26.01
CA LYS A 111 -28.17 7.81 -27.25
C LYS A 111 -26.93 6.96 -27.51
N ALA A 112 -25.74 7.53 -27.33
CA ALA A 112 -24.49 6.83 -27.56
C ALA A 112 -24.28 5.65 -26.59
N LEU A 113 -24.69 5.75 -25.33
CA LEU A 113 -24.57 4.65 -24.37
C LEU A 113 -25.60 3.54 -24.61
N LYS A 114 -26.79 3.88 -25.11
CA LYS A 114 -27.83 2.91 -25.51
C LYS A 114 -27.50 2.20 -26.83
N GLU A 115 -26.91 2.94 -27.78
CA GLU A 115 -26.53 2.47 -29.12
C GLU A 115 -25.08 2.85 -29.43
N PRO A 116 -24.09 2.19 -28.81
CA PRO A 116 -22.69 2.56 -28.96
C PRO A 116 -22.18 2.24 -30.36
N LYS A 117 -21.46 3.21 -30.97
CA LYS A 117 -20.86 3.05 -32.31
C LYS A 117 -19.63 2.17 -32.32
N GLU A 118 -18.99 1.99 -31.18
CA GLU A 118 -17.81 1.15 -30.98
C GLU A 118 -18.01 0.23 -29.78
N VAL A 119 -17.26 -0.88 -29.75
CA VAL A 119 -17.22 -1.77 -28.57
C VAL A 119 -16.69 -0.99 -27.37
N LEU A 120 -17.46 -1.00 -26.28
CA LEU A 120 -17.11 -0.31 -25.05
C LEU A 120 -16.21 -1.19 -24.18
N PHE A 121 -15.17 -0.57 -23.65
CA PHE A 121 -14.23 -1.18 -22.72
C PHE A 121 -13.72 -0.13 -21.75
N LEU A 122 -13.27 -0.59 -20.59
CA LEU A 122 -12.64 0.23 -19.57
C LEU A 122 -11.15 -0.09 -19.57
N SER A 123 -10.29 0.90 -19.77
CA SER A 123 -8.83 0.74 -19.95
C SER A 123 -8.43 0.24 -21.35
N GLY A 124 -8.22 -1.07 -21.52
CA GLY A 124 -7.82 -1.72 -22.77
C GLY A 124 -8.96 -2.47 -23.44
N GLY A 125 -8.85 -2.74 -24.74
CA GLY A 125 -9.87 -3.45 -25.53
C GLY A 125 -10.16 -4.88 -25.05
N GLU A 126 -9.28 -5.43 -24.22
CA GLU A 126 -9.39 -6.72 -23.56
C GLU A 126 -10.33 -6.74 -22.33
N TYR A 127 -10.80 -5.58 -21.87
CA TYR A 127 -11.71 -5.45 -20.71
C TYR A 127 -13.09 -4.90 -21.15
N PRO A 128 -13.94 -5.73 -21.78
CA PRO A 128 -15.23 -5.29 -22.29
C PRO A 128 -16.16 -4.85 -21.15
N VAL A 129 -17.05 -3.93 -21.49
CA VAL A 129 -17.99 -3.34 -20.53
C VAL A 129 -19.41 -3.56 -21.00
N LYS A 130 -20.26 -4.01 -20.07
CA LYS A 130 -21.69 -4.09 -20.25
C LYS A 130 -22.33 -2.82 -19.68
N VAL A 131 -23.09 -2.11 -20.50
CA VAL A 131 -23.98 -1.03 -20.04
C VAL A 131 -25.24 -1.69 -19.50
N GLU A 132 -25.50 -1.58 -18.21
CA GLU A 132 -26.65 -2.23 -17.57
C GLU A 132 -27.87 -1.33 -17.51
N GLU A 133 -27.64 -0.03 -17.36
CA GLU A 133 -28.70 0.98 -17.20
C GLU A 133 -28.23 2.30 -17.78
N VAL A 134 -29.14 3.03 -18.42
CA VAL A 134 -28.98 4.45 -18.81
C VAL A 134 -30.31 5.15 -18.55
N LYS A 135 -30.34 6.10 -17.62
CA LYS A 135 -31.57 6.73 -17.10
C LYS A 135 -31.36 8.24 -16.85
N ARG A 136 -32.32 9.05 -17.31
CA ARG A 136 -32.44 10.46 -16.88
C ARG A 136 -33.00 10.50 -15.47
N VAL A 137 -32.33 11.20 -14.56
CA VAL A 137 -32.73 11.33 -13.16
C VAL A 137 -32.67 12.79 -12.72
N ALA A 138 -33.61 13.19 -11.87
CA ALA A 138 -33.52 14.46 -11.18
C ALA A 138 -32.49 14.34 -10.04
N CYS A 139 -31.58 15.31 -9.97
CA CYS A 139 -30.62 15.48 -8.90
C CYS A 139 -31.02 16.70 -8.04
N GLU A 140 -31.10 16.51 -6.73
CA GLU A 140 -31.53 17.52 -5.76
C GLU A 140 -30.53 17.67 -4.63
N LYS A 141 -30.31 18.91 -4.19
CA LYS A 141 -29.48 19.18 -3.01
C LYS A 141 -30.32 19.06 -1.74
N LYS A 142 -29.83 18.31 -0.76
CA LYS A 142 -30.43 18.13 0.56
C LYS A 142 -29.37 18.36 1.63
N ARG A 143 -29.77 18.98 2.74
CA ARG A 143 -28.91 19.10 3.92
C ARG A 143 -29.22 17.97 4.88
N ILE A 144 -28.22 17.15 5.18
CA ILE A 144 -28.30 16.00 6.08
C ILE A 144 -27.66 16.41 7.42
N SER A 145 -28.37 16.14 8.52
CA SER A 145 -27.88 16.38 9.88
C SER A 145 -26.84 15.34 10.30
N GLU A 146 -26.11 15.59 11.39
CA GLU A 146 -25.21 14.58 11.96
C GLU A 146 -25.97 13.37 12.52
N GLU A 147 -27.25 13.52 12.89
CA GLU A 147 -28.07 12.42 13.41
C GLU A 147 -28.62 11.52 12.28
N ASP A 148 -28.81 12.09 11.09
CA ASP A 148 -29.37 11.42 9.90
C ASP A 148 -28.29 10.96 8.91
N TYR A 149 -27.05 10.76 9.38
CA TYR A 149 -25.90 10.48 8.50
C TYR A 149 -26.22 9.38 7.46
N ILE A 150 -25.72 9.58 6.23
CA ILE A 150 -25.93 8.62 5.15
C ILE A 150 -24.74 7.69 5.09
N LYS A 151 -25.02 6.39 5.05
CA LYS A 151 -24.02 5.35 4.80
C LYS A 151 -23.82 5.18 3.31
N LEU A 152 -22.58 5.36 2.83
CA LEU A 152 -22.26 5.13 1.42
C LEU A 152 -22.52 3.67 1.01
N ALA A 153 -23.38 3.46 0.02
CA ALA A 153 -23.68 2.15 -0.55
C ALA A 153 -22.58 1.62 -1.48
N TYR A 154 -21.74 2.52 -1.99
CA TYR A 154 -20.65 2.27 -2.92
C TYR A 154 -19.37 2.96 -2.46
N ASN A 155 -18.22 2.51 -2.95
CA ASN A 155 -17.03 3.33 -2.90
C ASN A 155 -17.21 4.54 -3.82
N ALA A 156 -16.64 5.69 -3.47
CA ALA A 156 -16.89 6.95 -4.17
C ALA A 156 -15.64 7.80 -4.32
N TYR A 157 -15.49 8.46 -5.47
CA TYR A 157 -14.62 9.62 -5.58
C TYR A 157 -15.40 10.89 -5.25
N VAL A 158 -14.87 11.64 -4.28
CA VAL A 158 -15.44 12.90 -3.78
C VAL A 158 -14.41 14.01 -4.05
N PRO A 159 -14.63 14.89 -5.05
CA PRO A 159 -13.71 16.00 -5.32
C PRO A 159 -13.47 16.87 -4.08
N LYS A 160 -12.21 17.30 -3.86
CA LYS A 160 -11.75 17.97 -2.63
C LYS A 160 -12.67 19.10 -2.15
N GLN A 161 -13.16 19.90 -3.07
CA GLN A 161 -14.08 21.02 -2.78
C GLN A 161 -15.41 20.62 -2.11
N HIS A 162 -15.90 19.39 -2.30
CA HIS A 162 -17.13 18.94 -1.63
C HIS A 162 -16.92 18.84 -0.12
N LEU A 163 -15.68 18.59 0.34
CA LEU A 163 -15.34 18.49 1.76
C LEU A 163 -15.47 19.82 2.51
N GLU A 164 -15.62 20.96 1.82
CA GLU A 164 -15.98 22.23 2.46
C GLU A 164 -17.42 22.24 2.98
N ASN A 165 -18.29 21.42 2.36
CA ASN A 165 -19.73 21.41 2.59
C ASN A 165 -20.26 20.11 3.21
N ILE A 166 -19.41 19.09 3.30
CA ILE A 166 -19.75 17.78 3.84
C ILE A 166 -18.75 17.36 4.91
N ASN A 167 -19.22 16.63 5.90
CA ASN A 167 -18.40 15.97 6.89
C ASN A 167 -18.50 14.45 6.73
N THR A 168 -17.43 13.76 7.08
CA THR A 168 -17.30 12.32 6.91
C THR A 168 -16.72 11.70 8.19
N THR A 169 -17.11 10.47 8.51
CA THR A 169 -16.52 9.75 9.67
C THR A 169 -15.09 9.31 9.43
N ASP A 170 -14.75 9.07 8.16
CA ASP A 170 -13.41 8.71 7.71
C ASP A 170 -12.77 9.90 7.00
N LYS A 171 -11.44 9.93 6.87
CA LYS A 171 -10.74 11.01 6.14
C LYS A 171 -10.64 10.82 4.63
N GLY A 172 -11.01 9.64 4.12
CA GLY A 172 -10.82 9.27 2.72
C GLY A 172 -9.33 9.13 2.35
N ILE A 173 -9.05 8.79 1.10
CA ILE A 173 -7.69 8.76 0.52
C ILE A 173 -7.63 9.75 -0.63
N LEU A 174 -6.76 10.74 -0.57
CA LEU A 174 -6.64 11.70 -1.66
C LEU A 174 -5.95 11.06 -2.87
N PHE A 175 -6.62 11.10 -4.01
CA PHE A 175 -6.05 10.77 -5.31
C PHE A 175 -5.99 12.01 -6.19
N ASN A 176 -4.90 12.09 -6.95
CA ASN A 176 -4.79 13.01 -8.07
C ASN A 176 -5.24 12.27 -9.35
N LEU A 177 -6.47 12.55 -9.82
CA LEU A 177 -7.15 11.80 -10.88
C LEU A 177 -7.16 12.56 -12.20
N SER A 178 -6.82 11.87 -13.28
CA SER A 178 -6.86 12.45 -14.62
C SER A 178 -8.30 12.67 -15.10
N TYR A 179 -8.56 13.82 -15.72
CA TYR A 179 -9.85 14.25 -16.22
C TYR A 179 -9.89 14.32 -17.76
N PHE A 180 -9.31 15.33 -18.40
CA PHE A 180 -9.07 15.34 -19.86
C PHE A 180 -7.59 15.23 -20.18
N TYR A 181 -7.26 14.81 -21.41
CA TYR A 181 -5.90 14.92 -21.93
C TYR A 181 -5.88 15.47 -23.35
N LYS A 182 -4.87 16.28 -23.66
CA LYS A 182 -4.59 16.79 -25.00
C LYS A 182 -3.48 15.96 -25.65
N ASN A 183 -3.78 15.42 -26.83
CA ASN A 183 -2.80 14.71 -27.63
C ASN A 183 -2.03 15.73 -28.50
N SER A 184 -0.72 15.92 -28.24
CA SER A 184 0.12 16.86 -29.00
C SER A 184 0.67 16.30 -30.32
N ASN A 185 0.32 15.07 -30.69
CA ASN A 185 0.79 14.42 -31.91
C ASN A 185 -0.01 14.85 -33.12
N LYS A 186 0.39 15.97 -33.75
CA LYS A 186 -0.06 16.27 -35.12
C LYS A 186 1.01 16.06 -36.20
N TYR A 187 2.32 16.20 -35.91
CA TYR A 187 3.35 16.13 -36.98
C TYR A 187 4.78 15.68 -36.58
N ALA A 188 5.03 15.10 -35.39
CA ALA A 188 6.41 14.80 -34.97
C ALA A 188 6.78 13.31 -35.11
N THR A 189 7.96 13.05 -35.67
CA THR A 189 8.67 11.75 -35.70
C THR A 189 9.12 11.26 -34.30
N VAL A 190 8.88 12.06 -33.26
CA VAL A 190 9.13 11.77 -31.85
C VAL A 190 7.78 11.83 -31.10
N HIS A 191 7.39 10.76 -30.42
CA HIS A 191 6.17 10.72 -29.61
C HIS A 191 6.21 11.84 -28.55
N LYS A 192 5.39 12.89 -28.71
CA LYS A 192 5.23 13.92 -27.69
C LYS A 192 4.28 13.39 -26.61
N PRO A 193 4.60 13.51 -25.30
CA PRO A 193 3.73 13.05 -24.22
C PRO A 193 2.35 13.72 -24.23
N LYS A 194 1.33 13.08 -23.65
CA LYS A 194 0.02 13.72 -23.43
C LYS A 194 0.10 14.77 -22.30
N THR A 195 -0.67 15.84 -22.44
CA THR A 195 -0.89 16.82 -21.36
C THR A 195 -2.21 16.48 -20.67
N TYR A 196 -2.20 16.31 -19.35
CA TYR A 196 -3.37 15.91 -18.55
C TYR A 196 -3.91 17.08 -17.72
N HIS A 197 -5.24 17.13 -17.59
CA HIS A 197 -5.94 17.88 -16.54
C HIS A 197 -6.18 16.95 -15.35
N TRP A 198 -5.97 17.47 -14.16
CA TRP A 198 -5.92 16.71 -12.92
C TRP A 198 -6.94 17.27 -11.93
N ILE A 199 -7.62 16.39 -11.20
CA ILE A 199 -8.60 16.72 -10.17
C ILE A 199 -8.21 15.98 -8.89
N ASP A 200 -8.06 16.74 -7.81
CA ASP A 200 -7.90 16.21 -6.46
C ASP A 200 -9.26 15.66 -5.97
N ALA A 201 -9.32 14.36 -5.71
CA ALA A 201 -10.53 13.69 -5.21
C ALA A 201 -10.20 12.69 -4.12
N TYR A 202 -10.97 12.73 -3.04
CA TYR A 202 -10.89 11.76 -1.96
C TYR A 202 -11.68 10.51 -2.34
N TYR A 203 -11.05 9.35 -2.21
CA TYR A 203 -11.70 8.06 -2.26
C TYR A 203 -12.24 7.71 -0.88
N PHE A 204 -13.55 7.54 -0.81
CA PHE A 204 -14.24 7.01 0.37
C PHE A 204 -14.74 5.61 0.08
N GLN A 205 -14.67 4.74 1.09
CA GLN A 205 -15.07 3.36 0.94
C GLN A 205 -16.58 3.22 1.17
N LYS A 206 -17.13 2.16 0.59
CA LYS A 206 -18.46 1.67 0.92
C LYS A 206 -18.55 1.50 2.44
N GLY A 207 -19.61 2.04 3.03
CA GLY A 207 -19.85 2.01 4.47
C GLY A 207 -19.38 3.23 5.25
N THR A 208 -18.60 4.15 4.65
CA THR A 208 -18.30 5.45 5.26
C THR A 208 -19.60 6.25 5.46
N TYR A 209 -19.71 6.93 6.60
CA TYR A 209 -20.84 7.81 6.89
C TYR A 209 -20.54 9.25 6.52
N ILE A 210 -21.50 9.90 5.87
CA ILE A 210 -21.40 11.27 5.35
C ILE A 210 -22.62 12.09 5.73
N TYR A 211 -22.42 13.37 6.03
CA TYR A 211 -23.49 14.33 6.35
C TYR A 211 -23.10 15.75 5.90
N GLY A 212 -24.04 16.69 5.97
CA GLY A 212 -23.86 18.05 5.44
C GLY A 212 -24.68 18.30 4.17
N SER A 213 -24.21 19.22 3.32
CA SER A 213 -24.93 19.60 2.10
C SER A 213 -24.58 18.66 0.94
N LEU A 214 -25.44 17.67 0.69
CA LEU A 214 -25.23 16.61 -0.29
C LEU A 214 -26.19 16.74 -1.47
N MET A 215 -25.82 16.20 -2.63
CA MET A 215 -26.72 16.04 -3.77
C MET A 215 -27.12 14.58 -3.88
N PHE A 216 -28.39 14.31 -4.18
CA PHE A 216 -28.94 12.97 -4.35
C PHE A 216 -29.65 12.83 -5.68
N ASP A 217 -29.58 11.65 -6.29
CA ASP A 217 -30.46 11.28 -7.39
C ASP A 217 -31.84 10.81 -6.91
N GLY A 218 -32.77 10.61 -7.84
CA GLY A 218 -34.15 10.19 -7.54
C GLY A 218 -34.27 8.81 -6.87
N ASP A 219 -33.21 8.01 -6.82
CA ASP A 219 -33.18 6.74 -6.09
C ASP A 219 -32.29 6.85 -4.82
N GLU A 220 -32.11 8.07 -4.30
CA GLU A 220 -31.38 8.41 -3.07
C GLU A 220 -29.88 8.06 -3.06
N ASN A 221 -29.26 7.93 -4.23
CA ASN A 221 -27.81 7.78 -4.31
C ASN A 221 -27.14 9.15 -4.21
N PRO A 222 -26.11 9.33 -3.36
CA PRO A 222 -25.36 10.59 -3.31
C PRO A 222 -24.62 10.83 -4.63
N VAL A 223 -24.40 12.09 -5.00
CA VAL A 223 -23.78 12.51 -6.27
C VAL A 223 -22.66 13.51 -5.99
N PHE A 224 -21.44 13.20 -6.42
CA PHE A 224 -20.23 13.98 -6.17
C PHE A 224 -19.62 14.49 -7.47
N LEU A 225 -20.22 15.55 -8.00
CA LEU A 225 -19.85 16.11 -9.31
C LEU A 225 -18.48 16.79 -9.28
N THR A 226 -17.63 16.53 -10.28
CA THR A 226 -16.43 17.34 -10.55
C THR A 226 -16.78 18.81 -10.81
N ASP A 227 -15.83 19.72 -10.60
CA ASP A 227 -16.04 21.12 -10.93
C ASP A 227 -16.23 21.39 -12.42
N LEU A 228 -17.08 22.38 -12.70
CA LEU A 228 -17.36 22.90 -14.04
C LEU A 228 -16.53 24.11 -14.42
N ASP A 229 -15.68 24.63 -13.54
CA ASP A 229 -14.93 25.88 -13.78
C ASP A 229 -13.88 25.69 -14.88
N SER A 230 -14.40 25.67 -16.09
CA SER A 230 -13.73 25.86 -17.36
C SER A 230 -12.95 27.17 -17.33
N ASP A 231 -13.41 28.20 -16.61
CA ASP A 231 -12.66 29.44 -16.42
C ASP A 231 -11.47 29.28 -15.46
N ILE A 232 -11.51 28.40 -14.44
CA ILE A 232 -10.31 28.10 -13.62
C ILE A 232 -9.34 27.20 -14.37
N LEU A 233 -9.84 26.26 -15.18
CA LEU A 233 -8.98 25.39 -16.01
C LEU A 233 -8.35 26.18 -17.16
N VAL A 234 -9.09 27.10 -17.78
CA VAL A 234 -8.64 28.01 -18.85
C VAL A 234 -7.81 29.16 -18.29
N GLU A 235 -8.11 29.75 -17.13
CA GLU A 235 -7.23 30.74 -16.49
C GLU A 235 -5.96 30.09 -15.95
N LYS A 236 -6.02 28.87 -15.39
CA LYS A 236 -4.79 28.11 -15.06
C LYS A 236 -4.02 27.80 -16.33
N GLU A 237 -4.67 27.47 -17.45
CA GLU A 237 -4.00 27.25 -18.74
C GLU A 237 -3.46 28.54 -19.40
N GLN A 238 -4.15 29.68 -19.28
CA GLN A 238 -3.75 30.98 -19.81
C GLN A 238 -2.62 31.56 -18.95
N ARG A 239 -2.71 31.50 -17.61
CA ARG A 239 -1.57 31.79 -16.73
C ARG A 239 -0.39 30.84 -16.98
N ARG A 240 -0.63 29.57 -17.37
CA ARG A 240 0.43 28.62 -17.79
C ARG A 240 0.99 28.87 -19.19
N GLN A 241 0.22 29.47 -20.11
CA GLN A 241 0.64 29.77 -21.49
C GLN A 241 1.30 31.15 -21.62
N GLU A 242 0.91 32.15 -20.83
CA GLU A 242 1.59 33.45 -20.76
C GLU A 242 3.03 33.30 -20.25
N VAL A 243 3.28 32.34 -19.36
CA VAL A 243 4.64 31.93 -18.93
C VAL A 243 5.50 31.40 -20.09
N CYS A 244 4.88 30.96 -21.20
CA CYS A 244 5.60 30.46 -22.37
C CYS A 244 5.84 31.50 -23.47
N HIS A 245 5.24 32.70 -23.43
CA HIS A 245 5.37 33.70 -24.50
C HIS A 245 5.81 35.11 -24.05
N GLY A 246 6.04 35.34 -22.75
CA GLY A 246 6.57 36.60 -22.26
C GLY A 246 7.56 36.38 -21.13
N SER A 247 8.73 37.01 -21.24
CA SER A 247 9.79 37.09 -20.24
C SER A 247 9.43 37.95 -19.02
N GLN A 248 8.21 37.80 -18.48
CA GLN A 248 7.77 38.48 -17.27
C GLN A 248 6.85 37.57 -16.46
N VAL A 249 7.40 37.07 -15.36
CA VAL A 249 6.73 36.14 -14.45
C VAL A 249 5.83 36.92 -13.50
N CYS A 250 4.51 36.68 -13.55
CA CYS A 250 3.57 37.19 -12.56
C CYS A 250 3.40 36.14 -11.44
N HIS A 251 4.11 36.32 -10.33
CA HIS A 251 3.98 35.48 -9.14
C HIS A 251 3.00 36.11 -8.14
N GLY A 252 2.10 35.30 -7.57
CA GLY A 252 1.61 35.57 -6.21
C GLY A 252 2.80 35.53 -5.26
N SER A 253 2.79 36.39 -4.23
CA SER A 253 3.95 36.71 -3.37
C SER A 253 4.74 35.51 -2.82
N ASP A 254 4.11 34.34 -2.70
CA ASP A 254 4.64 33.12 -2.07
C ASP A 254 5.31 32.10 -3.03
N ALA A 255 5.21 32.29 -4.35
CA ALA A 255 5.80 31.38 -5.34
C ALA A 255 7.28 31.65 -5.61
N ASN A 256 7.77 32.83 -5.20
CA ASN A 256 9.13 33.27 -5.49
C ASN A 256 10.15 32.85 -4.42
N GLU A 257 9.71 32.37 -3.26
CA GLU A 257 10.57 32.11 -2.10
C GLU A 257 10.81 30.62 -1.83
N TYR A 258 9.89 29.73 -2.23
CA TYR A 258 9.95 28.30 -1.92
C TYR A 258 9.87 27.41 -3.16
N ILE A 259 10.50 26.24 -3.08
CA ILE A 259 10.33 25.13 -4.02
C ILE A 259 9.45 24.08 -3.36
N ARG A 260 8.36 23.72 -4.04
CA ARG A 260 7.38 22.74 -3.58
C ARG A 260 7.56 21.40 -4.29
N PHE A 261 7.53 20.33 -3.50
CA PHE A 261 7.50 18.94 -3.95
C PHE A 261 6.29 18.23 -3.34
N TYR A 262 5.62 17.39 -4.13
CA TYR A 262 4.41 16.71 -3.72
C TYR A 262 4.67 15.21 -3.57
N SER A 263 4.44 14.66 -2.38
CA SER A 263 4.66 13.25 -2.04
C SER A 263 3.48 12.37 -2.41
N GLU A 264 2.89 12.55 -3.60
CA GLU A 264 1.63 11.91 -4.02
C GLU A 264 1.77 10.43 -4.42
N ASN A 265 3.01 9.93 -4.46
CA ASN A 265 3.33 8.53 -4.69
C ASN A 265 4.55 8.16 -3.83
N TRP A 266 4.71 6.87 -3.56
CA TRP A 266 5.80 6.39 -2.70
C TRP A 266 7.20 6.75 -3.21
N LEU A 267 7.39 6.91 -4.53
CA LEU A 267 8.68 7.30 -5.11
C LEU A 267 9.03 8.73 -4.69
N MET A 268 8.14 9.69 -4.94
CA MET A 268 8.33 11.08 -4.50
C MET A 268 8.35 11.20 -2.98
N ALA A 269 7.53 10.42 -2.28
CA ALA A 269 7.54 10.38 -0.82
C ALA A 269 8.88 9.88 -0.27
N SER A 270 9.46 8.83 -0.86
CA SER A 270 10.77 8.31 -0.46
C SER A 270 11.88 9.35 -0.66
N ALA A 271 11.81 10.10 -1.76
CA ALA A 271 12.72 11.20 -2.03
C ALA A 271 12.55 12.34 -1.02
N CYS A 272 11.31 12.73 -0.71
CA CYS A 272 11.01 13.74 0.30
C CYS A 272 11.49 13.31 1.70
N VAL A 273 11.25 12.06 2.10
CA VAL A 273 11.76 11.49 3.37
C VAL A 273 13.29 11.51 3.40
N GLY A 274 13.94 11.21 2.27
CA GLY A 274 15.39 11.33 2.14
C GLY A 274 15.89 12.75 2.41
N VAL A 275 15.25 13.77 1.83
CA VAL A 275 15.58 15.18 2.13
C VAL A 275 15.36 15.51 3.60
N LEU A 276 14.24 15.09 4.19
CA LEU A 276 13.95 15.33 5.61
C LEU A 276 15.00 14.67 6.52
N LYS A 277 15.49 13.47 6.18
CA LYS A 277 16.62 12.82 6.90
C LYS A 277 17.90 13.64 6.82
N VAL A 278 18.23 14.14 5.62
CA VAL A 278 19.41 15.01 5.38
C VAL A 278 19.32 16.30 6.20
N LEU A 279 18.18 17.00 6.14
CA LEU A 279 17.95 18.24 6.89
C LEU A 279 17.96 17.99 8.40
N LYS A 280 17.33 16.92 8.88
CA LYS A 280 17.33 16.57 10.31
C LYS A 280 18.76 16.36 10.84
N LYS A 281 19.63 15.70 10.05
CA LYS A 281 21.03 15.47 10.42
C LYS A 281 21.84 16.76 10.52
N GLN A 282 21.44 17.82 9.80
CA GLN A 282 22.02 19.16 9.91
C GLN A 282 21.50 19.97 11.11
N GLY A 283 20.58 19.41 11.89
CA GLY A 283 19.97 20.09 13.04
C GLY A 283 18.72 20.91 12.70
N GLU A 284 18.23 20.83 11.47
CA GLU A 284 17.02 21.54 11.06
C GLU A 284 15.75 20.96 11.70
N ARG A 285 14.76 21.83 11.89
CA ARG A 285 13.41 21.45 12.34
C ARG A 285 12.55 21.06 11.15
N ILE A 286 12.50 19.76 10.88
CA ILE A 286 11.83 19.20 9.70
C ILE A 286 10.34 19.55 9.57
N GLU A 287 9.65 19.76 10.68
CA GLU A 287 8.23 20.11 10.73
C GLU A 287 7.95 21.44 10.01
N ASP A 288 8.93 22.34 10.00
CA ASP A 288 8.79 23.69 9.42
C ASP A 288 8.78 23.64 7.87
N PHE A 289 9.14 22.50 7.26
CA PHE A 289 9.16 22.30 5.81
C PHE A 289 8.02 21.42 5.28
N VAL A 290 7.16 20.87 6.15
CA VAL A 290 6.12 19.89 5.75
C VAL A 290 4.73 20.47 5.95
N GLU A 291 3.97 20.51 4.86
CA GLU A 291 2.55 20.89 4.84
C GLU A 291 1.74 19.75 4.21
N GLU A 292 1.08 18.94 5.05
CA GLU A 292 0.36 17.72 4.65
C GLU A 292 1.26 16.73 3.87
N LYS A 293 1.05 16.64 2.54
CA LYS A 293 1.80 15.85 1.56
C LYS A 293 2.81 16.66 0.76
N THR A 294 3.05 17.91 1.16
CA THR A 294 3.92 18.85 0.44
C THR A 294 5.18 19.10 1.25
N LEU A 295 6.33 18.98 0.59
CA LEU A 295 7.62 19.42 1.09
C LEU A 295 7.90 20.81 0.50
N LYS A 296 7.92 21.84 1.36
CA LYS A 296 8.13 23.25 1.02
C LYS A 296 9.52 23.69 1.50
N ILE A 297 10.48 23.80 0.58
CA ILE A 297 11.88 24.15 0.90
C ILE A 297 12.18 25.57 0.44
N PRO A 298 12.73 26.46 1.30
CA PRO A 298 13.25 27.76 0.88
C PRO A 298 14.27 27.65 -0.26
N LYS A 299 14.25 28.55 -1.24
CA LYS A 299 15.16 28.47 -2.41
C LYS A 299 16.64 28.49 -2.02
N ASP A 300 17.01 29.31 -1.05
CA ASP A 300 18.38 29.41 -0.54
C ASP A 300 18.85 28.12 0.14
N LEU A 301 17.94 27.42 0.83
CA LEU A 301 18.21 26.09 1.39
C LEU A 301 18.32 25.04 0.29
N TRP A 302 17.46 25.10 -0.74
CA TRP A 302 17.53 24.20 -1.89
C TRP A 302 18.84 24.33 -2.68
N GLU A 303 19.35 25.54 -2.86
CA GLU A 303 20.63 25.80 -3.52
C GLU A 303 21.82 25.17 -2.79
N LYS A 304 21.75 25.08 -1.45
CA LYS A 304 22.77 24.44 -0.60
C LYS A 304 22.61 22.92 -0.49
N LEU A 305 21.42 22.40 -0.80
CA LEU A 305 21.08 20.98 -0.63
C LEU A 305 22.05 19.99 -1.29
N PRO A 306 22.62 20.25 -2.49
CA PRO A 306 23.63 19.35 -3.08
C PRO A 306 24.87 19.18 -2.22
N GLU A 307 25.38 20.26 -1.62
CA GLU A 307 26.52 20.22 -0.70
C GLU A 307 26.14 19.53 0.60
N THR A 308 24.98 19.89 1.15
CA THR A 308 24.45 19.27 2.36
C THR A 308 24.25 17.77 2.21
N TYR A 309 23.82 17.32 1.04
CA TYR A 309 23.62 15.90 0.76
C TYR A 309 24.95 15.17 0.58
N ALA A 310 25.92 15.77 -0.10
CA ALA A 310 27.28 15.22 -0.17
C ALA A 310 27.88 15.07 1.23
N ASP A 311 27.71 16.05 2.11
CA ASP A 311 28.15 15.97 3.50
C ASP A 311 27.44 14.85 4.24
N TYR A 312 26.11 14.74 4.11
CA TYR A 312 25.34 13.64 4.71
C TYR A 312 25.85 12.26 4.29
N LEU A 313 26.19 12.06 3.01
CA LEU A 313 26.74 10.81 2.50
C LEU A 313 28.15 10.50 3.01
N LEU A 314 28.88 11.52 3.49
CA LEU A 314 30.24 11.42 4.01
C LEU A 314 30.31 11.41 5.56
N ASN A 315 29.18 11.63 6.25
CA ASN A 315 29.14 11.95 7.68
C ASN A 315 29.18 10.75 8.65
N ASP A 316 29.45 9.54 8.16
CA ASP A 316 29.49 8.33 9.00
C ASP A 316 30.93 7.95 9.35
N SER A 317 31.44 8.38 10.51
CA SER A 317 32.88 8.55 10.74
C SER A 317 33.67 7.33 11.22
N GLU A 318 33.13 6.11 11.23
CA GLU A 318 33.92 4.88 11.45
C GLU A 318 33.67 3.80 10.42
N GLN A 319 32.41 3.47 10.14
CA GLN A 319 32.07 2.42 9.16
C GLN A 319 32.54 2.78 7.73
N LEU A 320 32.48 4.06 7.39
CA LEU A 320 32.84 4.57 6.08
C LEU A 320 34.36 4.60 5.89
N GLU A 321 35.09 4.98 6.94
CA GLU A 321 36.55 4.92 6.99
C GLU A 321 37.03 3.47 6.88
N HIS A 322 36.43 2.56 7.65
CA HIS A 322 36.68 1.12 7.53
C HIS A 322 36.38 0.59 6.12
N ALA A 323 35.28 1.02 5.49
CA ALA A 323 34.94 0.60 4.14
C ALA A 323 35.97 1.08 3.11
N LEU A 324 36.46 2.32 3.24
CA LEU A 324 37.51 2.88 2.39
C LEU A 324 38.83 2.13 2.58
N ILE A 325 39.28 1.95 3.82
CA ILE A 325 40.53 1.25 4.15
C ILE A 325 40.46 -0.20 3.66
N SER A 326 39.41 -0.94 4.02
CA SER A 326 39.26 -2.34 3.63
C SER A 326 39.20 -2.52 2.11
N SER A 327 38.49 -1.63 1.40
CA SER A 327 38.40 -1.68 -0.06
C SER A 327 39.74 -1.32 -0.71
N TYR A 328 40.47 -0.34 -0.15
CA TYR A 328 41.79 0.03 -0.62
C TYR A 328 42.78 -1.11 -0.46
N GLU A 329 42.84 -1.75 0.71
CA GLU A 329 43.75 -2.86 1.00
C GLU A 329 43.48 -4.07 0.11
N LYS A 330 42.21 -4.44 -0.09
CA LYS A 330 41.79 -5.55 -0.96
C LYS A 330 42.11 -5.34 -2.43
N GLU A 331 42.18 -4.09 -2.89
CA GLU A 331 42.50 -3.80 -4.30
C GLU A 331 43.98 -4.11 -4.58
N LYS A 332 44.22 -5.09 -5.47
CA LYS A 332 45.57 -5.55 -5.83
C LYS A 332 46.31 -4.51 -6.67
N LYS A 333 45.60 -3.73 -7.49
CA LYS A 333 46.17 -2.68 -8.32
C LYS A 333 45.68 -1.33 -7.81
N LYS A 334 46.47 -0.63 -6.99
CA LYS A 334 46.05 0.64 -6.37
C LYS A 334 45.60 1.69 -7.39
N GLU A 335 46.20 1.69 -8.58
CA GLU A 335 45.78 2.46 -9.76
C GLU A 335 44.31 2.26 -10.18
N ARG A 336 43.66 1.17 -9.77
CA ARG A 336 42.26 0.86 -10.06
C ARG A 336 41.29 1.30 -8.97
N PHE A 337 41.78 1.50 -7.75
CA PHE A 337 40.97 1.93 -6.62
C PHE A 337 40.35 3.29 -6.91
N ASN A 338 39.05 3.44 -6.63
CA ASN A 338 38.37 4.71 -6.73
C ASN A 338 37.51 4.89 -5.47
N PRO A 339 37.85 5.83 -4.57
CA PRO A 339 37.13 5.99 -3.32
C PRO A 339 35.70 6.52 -3.53
N TYR A 340 35.44 7.22 -4.64
CA TYR A 340 34.08 7.64 -5.00
C TYR A 340 33.14 6.43 -5.19
N ASN A 341 33.66 5.33 -5.75
CA ASN A 341 32.91 4.09 -5.95
C ASN A 341 32.59 3.36 -4.65
N VAL A 342 33.44 3.52 -3.63
CA VAL A 342 33.23 2.87 -2.33
C VAL A 342 32.08 3.53 -1.57
N ILE A 343 31.90 4.84 -1.74
CA ILE A 343 30.92 5.63 -1.00
C ILE A 343 29.68 5.90 -1.84
N ILE A 344 29.82 6.72 -2.88
CA ILE A 344 28.68 7.25 -3.64
C ILE A 344 28.01 6.14 -4.46
N LEU A 345 28.78 5.32 -5.19
CA LEU A 345 28.17 4.21 -5.95
C LEU A 345 27.52 3.17 -5.03
N ARG A 346 28.06 2.95 -3.83
CA ARG A 346 27.45 2.04 -2.86
C ARG A 346 26.08 2.54 -2.38
N SER A 347 25.95 3.84 -2.17
CA SER A 347 24.69 4.46 -1.73
C SER A 347 23.68 4.62 -2.87
N PHE A 348 24.13 4.97 -4.08
CA PHE A 348 23.25 5.33 -5.20
C PHE A 348 23.04 4.18 -6.20
N GLY A 349 23.97 3.23 -6.28
CA GLY A 349 24.08 2.30 -7.42
C GLY A 349 22.83 1.46 -7.67
N ASP A 350 22.14 1.04 -6.61
CA ASP A 350 20.91 0.26 -6.70
C ASP A 350 19.70 1.12 -7.15
N PHE A 351 19.73 2.42 -6.88
CA PHE A 351 18.62 3.34 -7.16
C PHE A 351 18.80 4.19 -8.42
N HIS A 352 20.04 4.50 -8.80
CA HIS A 352 20.35 5.52 -9.81
C HIS A 352 21.51 5.08 -10.70
N SER A 353 21.42 3.89 -11.30
CA SER A 353 22.46 3.33 -12.17
C SER A 353 22.71 4.18 -13.43
N ASN A 354 23.98 4.30 -13.85
CA ASN A 354 24.42 5.08 -15.01
C ASN A 354 23.93 6.55 -15.03
N SER A 355 23.69 7.13 -13.86
CA SER A 355 23.29 8.52 -13.70
C SER A 355 24.51 9.46 -13.72
N PRO A 356 24.32 10.79 -13.76
CA PRO A 356 25.39 11.77 -13.52
C PRO A 356 26.21 11.49 -12.25
N PHE A 357 25.61 10.89 -11.22
CA PHE A 357 26.31 10.62 -9.97
C PHE A 357 26.93 9.23 -9.91
N THR A 358 26.58 8.31 -10.82
CA THR A 358 27.01 6.90 -10.74
C THR A 358 27.67 6.32 -11.98
N ASN A 359 27.71 7.04 -13.10
CA ASN A 359 28.36 6.54 -14.31
C ASN A 359 29.90 6.59 -14.16
N PRO A 360 30.58 5.43 -14.07
CA PRO A 360 32.02 5.38 -13.78
C PRO A 360 32.90 5.88 -14.93
N SER A 361 32.33 6.18 -16.11
CA SER A 361 33.07 6.73 -17.27
C SER A 361 33.19 8.25 -17.26
N LEU A 362 32.50 8.95 -16.35
CA LEU A 362 32.53 10.42 -16.31
C LEU A 362 33.85 10.94 -15.74
N SER A 363 34.39 12.01 -16.35
CA SER A 363 35.73 12.52 -16.07
C SER A 363 35.94 12.88 -14.58
N TYR A 364 34.96 13.52 -13.95
CA TYR A 364 35.01 13.90 -12.54
C TYR A 364 35.01 12.72 -11.57
N ILE A 365 34.48 11.55 -11.98
CA ILE A 365 34.57 10.29 -11.21
C ILE A 365 35.90 9.59 -11.50
N THR A 366 36.27 9.47 -12.79
CA THR A 366 37.49 8.76 -13.21
C THR A 366 38.79 9.41 -12.72
N LYS A 367 38.82 10.74 -12.53
CA LYS A 367 39.99 11.46 -12.01
C LYS A 367 40.37 11.06 -10.57
N LEU A 368 39.45 10.46 -9.81
CA LEU A 368 39.70 9.98 -8.45
C LEU A 368 40.32 8.57 -8.42
N ARG A 369 40.53 7.94 -9.59
CA ARG A 369 41.15 6.63 -9.69
C ARG A 369 42.63 6.70 -9.31
N GLY A 370 43.09 5.76 -8.48
CA GLY A 370 44.46 5.73 -7.99
C GLY A 370 44.74 6.68 -6.82
N LEU A 371 43.71 7.32 -6.25
CA LEU A 371 43.90 8.21 -5.11
C LEU A 371 44.37 7.44 -3.86
N SER A 372 45.44 7.95 -3.23
CA SER A 372 45.92 7.45 -1.93
C SER A 372 44.91 7.74 -0.83
N ILE A 373 44.78 6.83 0.13
CA ILE A 373 43.93 6.98 1.33
C ILE A 373 44.70 7.45 2.58
N SER A 374 45.95 7.92 2.42
CA SER A 374 46.80 8.36 3.55
C SER A 374 46.20 9.51 4.36
N ASP A 375 45.33 10.32 3.74
CA ASP A 375 44.57 11.37 4.41
C ASP A 375 43.09 11.23 4.02
N ILE A 376 42.30 10.63 4.92
CA ILE A 376 40.88 10.36 4.72
C ILE A 376 40.08 11.66 4.56
N ASN A 377 40.47 12.74 5.25
CA ASN A 377 39.76 14.02 5.16
C ASN A 377 39.93 14.65 3.77
N ASN A 378 41.15 14.58 3.21
CA ASN A 378 41.39 14.99 1.83
C ASN A 378 40.63 14.11 0.82
N VAL A 379 40.55 12.80 1.06
CA VAL A 379 39.71 11.90 0.23
C VAL A 379 38.24 12.31 0.27
N LYS A 380 37.67 12.57 1.47
CA LYS A 380 36.29 13.05 1.63
C LYS A 380 36.05 14.36 0.88
N SER A 381 36.98 15.33 1.00
CA SER A 381 36.90 16.62 0.27
C SER A 381 36.85 16.43 -1.25
N LYS A 382 37.74 15.59 -1.80
CA LYS A 382 37.78 15.30 -3.25
C LYS A 382 36.53 14.58 -3.75
N ILE A 383 35.91 13.73 -2.92
CA ILE A 383 34.65 13.08 -3.26
C ILE A 383 33.52 14.10 -3.27
N LYS A 384 33.47 15.02 -2.29
CA LYS A 384 32.51 16.13 -2.27
C LYS A 384 32.65 17.00 -3.52
N GLU A 385 33.86 17.43 -3.88
CA GLU A 385 34.12 18.19 -5.12
C GLU A 385 33.62 17.45 -6.37
N SER A 386 33.93 16.15 -6.50
CA SER A 386 33.46 15.32 -7.61
C SER A 386 31.93 15.19 -7.63
N PHE A 387 31.27 15.14 -6.47
CA PHE A 387 29.81 15.08 -6.39
C PHE A 387 29.18 16.39 -6.87
N ILE A 388 29.74 17.54 -6.47
CA ILE A 388 29.28 18.86 -6.92
C ILE A 388 29.51 19.04 -8.42
N GLU A 389 30.65 18.61 -8.96
CA GLU A 389 30.87 18.58 -10.42
C GLU A 389 29.83 17.71 -11.13
N GLY A 390 29.45 16.58 -10.53
CA GLY A 390 28.35 15.74 -11.02
C GLY A 390 27.00 16.46 -11.02
N TYR A 391 26.71 17.26 -10.00
CA TYR A 391 25.51 18.10 -9.94
C TYR A 391 25.53 19.19 -11.03
N GLN A 392 26.66 19.86 -11.24
CA GLN A 392 26.80 20.85 -12.31
C GLN A 392 26.60 20.20 -13.69
N TYR A 393 27.21 19.04 -13.92
CA TYR A 393 27.00 18.26 -15.15
C TYR A 393 25.53 17.85 -15.32
N PHE A 394 24.85 17.44 -14.26
CA PHE A 394 23.42 17.13 -14.27
C PHE A 394 22.56 18.32 -14.74
N LEU A 395 22.89 19.54 -14.32
CA LEU A 395 22.15 20.75 -14.73
C LEU A 395 22.29 21.02 -16.24
N THR A 396 23.43 20.67 -16.85
CA THR A 396 23.65 20.85 -18.30
C THR A 396 22.79 19.92 -19.18
N LYS A 397 22.32 18.79 -18.65
CA LYS A 397 21.55 17.82 -19.42
C LYS A 397 20.10 18.26 -19.56
N VAL A 398 19.77 18.99 -20.63
CA VAL A 398 18.41 19.47 -20.87
C VAL A 398 17.83 18.89 -22.15
N ILE A 399 16.59 18.40 -22.07
CA ILE A 399 15.74 18.13 -23.22
C ILE A 399 14.73 19.28 -23.31
N GLU A 400 14.71 19.97 -24.45
CA GLU A 400 13.70 20.99 -24.70
C GLU A 400 12.32 20.34 -24.82
N THR A 401 11.45 20.70 -23.88
CA THR A 401 10.05 20.29 -23.89
C THR A 401 9.16 21.48 -23.53
N SER A 402 8.03 21.58 -24.22
CA SER A 402 6.99 22.58 -23.94
C SER A 402 6.02 22.12 -22.85
N GLN A 403 6.37 21.08 -22.10
CA GLN A 403 5.49 20.43 -21.15
C GLN A 403 5.80 20.83 -19.71
N VAL A 404 4.79 20.72 -18.86
CA VAL A 404 4.93 20.87 -17.41
C VAL A 404 5.39 19.53 -16.82
N CYS A 405 6.19 19.59 -15.76
CA CYS A 405 6.64 18.44 -14.99
C CYS A 405 5.45 17.59 -14.49
N PHE A 406 5.56 16.28 -14.67
CA PHE A 406 4.57 15.31 -14.22
C PHE A 406 4.44 15.25 -12.70
N PHE A 407 5.52 15.47 -11.93
CA PHE A 407 5.49 15.29 -10.48
C PHE A 407 5.07 16.52 -9.69
N CYS A 408 5.33 17.73 -10.21
CA CYS A 408 4.96 18.95 -9.51
C CYS A 408 3.85 19.73 -10.17
N HIS A 409 3.54 19.50 -11.44
CA HIS A 409 2.51 20.24 -12.18
C HIS A 409 2.66 21.78 -12.19
N GLU A 410 3.82 22.29 -11.75
CA GLU A 410 4.15 23.71 -11.62
C GLU A 410 5.25 24.13 -12.60
N ARG A 411 6.35 23.36 -12.64
CA ARG A 411 7.59 23.76 -13.32
C ARG A 411 7.66 23.18 -14.74
N GLN A 412 8.32 23.90 -15.64
CA GLN A 412 8.60 23.40 -16.98
C GLN A 412 9.49 22.16 -16.89
N ALA A 413 9.11 21.09 -17.59
CA ALA A 413 9.96 19.93 -17.71
C ALA A 413 11.22 20.27 -18.52
N LYS A 414 12.32 19.63 -18.15
CA LYS A 414 13.64 19.79 -18.79
C LYS A 414 14.30 18.43 -19.06
N ASN A 415 13.59 17.34 -18.78
CA ASN A 415 13.99 15.98 -19.09
C ASN A 415 12.76 15.05 -19.16
N ILE A 416 13.00 13.78 -19.46
CA ILE A 416 12.03 12.68 -19.40
C ILE A 416 12.58 11.64 -18.42
N VAL A 417 11.71 11.04 -17.63
CA VAL A 417 12.09 9.99 -16.67
C VAL A 417 12.54 8.71 -17.37
N ASP A 418 13.69 8.17 -16.97
CA ASP A 418 14.22 6.90 -17.41
C ASP A 418 14.98 6.14 -16.28
N ALA A 419 15.69 5.06 -16.63
CA ALA A 419 16.44 4.23 -15.69
C ALA A 419 17.54 4.99 -14.92
N THR A 420 18.07 6.09 -15.46
CA THR A 420 19.11 6.90 -14.81
C THR A 420 18.53 7.75 -13.69
N ASN A 421 17.23 8.10 -13.78
CA ASN A 421 16.53 8.85 -12.74
C ASN A 421 16.16 7.98 -11.55
N PHE A 422 15.58 6.80 -11.77
CA PHE A 422 15.27 5.82 -10.71
C PHE A 422 15.21 4.38 -11.27
N THR A 423 16.33 3.68 -11.19
CA THR A 423 16.57 2.34 -11.77
C THR A 423 15.57 1.27 -11.35
N PRO A 424 15.10 1.19 -10.09
CA PRO A 424 14.19 0.12 -9.68
C PRO A 424 12.86 0.14 -10.44
N LEU A 425 12.32 1.34 -10.69
CA LEU A 425 11.01 1.50 -11.33
C LEU A 425 11.12 1.62 -12.85
N PHE A 426 12.10 2.40 -13.33
CA PHE A 426 12.20 2.73 -14.74
C PHE A 426 13.08 1.75 -15.51
N SER A 427 13.08 1.89 -16.83
CA SER A 427 13.96 1.18 -17.75
C SER A 427 14.41 2.16 -18.82
N SER A 428 15.52 1.88 -19.49
CA SER A 428 15.94 2.69 -20.63
C SER A 428 14.83 2.69 -21.70
N LEU A 429 14.47 3.88 -22.15
CA LEU A 429 13.45 4.09 -23.19
C LEU A 429 13.78 3.27 -24.45
N ASP A 430 15.05 3.13 -24.81
CA ASP A 430 15.48 2.34 -25.97
C ASP A 430 15.23 0.83 -25.81
N THR A 431 15.13 0.35 -24.56
CA THR A 431 14.96 -1.09 -24.29
C THR A 431 13.50 -1.48 -24.10
N VAL A 432 12.64 -0.59 -23.57
CA VAL A 432 11.22 -0.87 -23.27
C VAL A 432 10.25 0.09 -23.94
N LYS A 433 10.64 0.72 -25.07
CA LYS A 433 9.80 1.72 -25.74
C LYS A 433 8.37 1.23 -26.00
N ASN A 434 8.19 -0.06 -26.26
CA ASN A 434 6.89 -0.68 -26.51
C ASN A 434 6.01 -0.84 -25.24
N PHE A 435 6.54 -0.55 -24.05
CA PHE A 435 5.80 -0.51 -22.78
C PHE A 435 5.49 0.92 -22.33
N ILE A 436 6.26 1.89 -22.80
CA ILE A 436 6.13 3.29 -22.42
C ILE A 436 5.47 4.03 -23.58
N TRP A 437 4.13 4.03 -23.56
CA TRP A 437 3.33 4.67 -24.59
C TRP A 437 3.46 6.19 -24.58
N ASP A 438 3.60 6.79 -23.39
CA ASP A 438 3.80 8.22 -23.19
C ASP A 438 5.02 8.44 -22.28
N PRO A 439 6.07 9.16 -22.72
CA PRO A 439 7.19 9.51 -21.86
C PRO A 439 6.75 10.40 -20.70
N ILE A 440 7.38 10.27 -19.53
CA ILE A 440 7.00 11.04 -18.33
C ILE A 440 7.89 12.29 -18.24
N PRO A 441 7.37 13.52 -18.48
CA PRO A 441 8.17 14.74 -18.42
C PRO A 441 8.52 15.11 -16.97
N ILE A 442 9.75 15.55 -16.71
CA ILE A 442 10.23 15.93 -15.37
C ILE A 442 11.05 17.23 -15.39
N CYS A 443 10.87 18.10 -14.38
CA CYS A 443 11.70 19.30 -14.16
C CYS A 443 12.99 18.97 -13.41
N LYS A 444 13.99 19.87 -13.46
CA LYS A 444 15.30 19.62 -12.84
C LYS A 444 15.25 19.45 -11.33
N GLU A 445 14.37 20.18 -10.66
CA GLU A 445 14.23 20.12 -9.21
C GLU A 445 13.66 18.77 -8.79
N CYS A 446 12.57 18.31 -9.43
CA CYS A 446 12.00 16.98 -9.16
C CYS A 446 12.97 15.86 -9.56
N GLU A 447 13.71 16.04 -10.67
CA GLU A 447 14.70 15.07 -11.12
C GLU A 447 15.84 14.93 -10.11
N PHE A 448 16.34 16.05 -9.57
CA PHE A 448 17.36 16.03 -8.54
C PHE A 448 16.84 15.46 -7.21
N LEU A 449 15.60 15.80 -6.84
CA LEU A 449 14.95 15.27 -5.64
C LEU A 449 14.97 13.73 -5.63
N LEU A 450 14.72 13.07 -6.78
CA LEU A 450 14.70 11.60 -6.85
C LEU A 450 15.99 10.95 -6.35
N TYR A 451 17.16 11.60 -6.43
CA TYR A 451 18.41 11.05 -5.90
C TYR A 451 18.40 10.83 -4.38
N PHE A 452 17.57 11.58 -3.65
CA PHE A 452 17.38 11.44 -2.21
C PHE A 452 16.58 10.18 -1.84
N ALA A 453 15.91 9.53 -2.80
CA ALA A 453 15.16 8.30 -2.53
C ALA A 453 16.04 7.20 -1.91
N SER A 454 17.31 7.13 -2.34
CA SER A 454 18.30 6.21 -1.75
C SER A 454 18.49 6.38 -0.24
N ALA A 455 18.37 7.60 0.29
CA ALA A 455 18.41 7.89 1.73
C ALA A 455 17.04 7.67 2.41
N GLY A 456 15.95 7.75 1.65
CA GLY A 456 14.60 7.51 2.13
C GLY A 456 14.36 6.05 2.54
N PHE A 457 14.74 5.12 1.67
CA PHE A 457 14.60 3.68 1.88
C PHE A 457 15.49 3.13 3.00
N TYR A 458 15.01 2.08 3.68
CA TYR A 458 15.79 1.30 4.65
C TYR A 458 16.26 -0.02 4.02
N LYS A 459 17.55 -0.34 4.13
CA LYS A 459 18.11 -1.59 3.59
C LYS A 459 18.12 -2.70 4.65
N SER A 460 17.48 -3.84 4.37
CA SER A 460 17.41 -4.99 5.28
C SER A 460 17.46 -6.32 4.53
N GLY A 461 18.42 -7.18 4.84
CA GLY A 461 18.53 -8.54 4.27
C GLY A 461 18.48 -8.58 2.75
N GLY A 462 19.23 -7.68 2.09
CA GLY A 462 19.32 -7.55 0.63
C GLY A 462 18.15 -6.84 -0.06
N LYS A 463 17.15 -6.38 0.70
CA LYS A 463 15.96 -5.69 0.18
C LYS A 463 15.90 -4.25 0.71
N TYR A 464 15.17 -3.40 0.00
CA TYR A 464 14.87 -2.03 0.43
C TYR A 464 13.40 -1.93 0.84
N LEU A 465 13.16 -1.38 2.02
CA LEU A 465 11.85 -1.24 2.62
C LEU A 465 11.51 0.23 2.75
N PHE A 466 10.26 0.57 2.45
CA PHE A 466 9.72 1.91 2.66
C PHE A 466 8.24 1.83 3.00
N ILE A 467 7.82 2.61 3.98
CA ILE A 467 6.41 2.75 4.34
C ILE A 467 5.90 4.07 3.78
N TYR A 468 4.75 4.06 3.11
CA TYR A 468 4.16 5.24 2.51
C TYR A 468 2.73 5.47 3.01
N ILE A 469 2.46 6.70 3.47
CA ILE A 469 1.14 7.20 3.84
C ILE A 469 0.78 8.35 2.87
N PRO A 470 -0.22 8.18 1.98
CA PRO A 470 -0.49 9.12 0.89
C PRO A 470 -0.73 10.58 1.27
N ASP A 471 -1.28 10.83 2.47
CA ASP A 471 -1.76 12.15 2.87
C ASP A 471 -0.96 12.77 4.02
N ASN A 472 0.12 12.12 4.46
CA ASN A 472 0.89 12.57 5.61
C ASN A 472 2.39 12.28 5.46
N LEU A 473 3.12 13.26 4.94
CA LEU A 473 4.56 13.14 4.72
C LEU A 473 5.34 13.07 6.04
N LEU A 474 4.91 13.82 7.07
CA LEU A 474 5.60 13.82 8.37
C LEU A 474 5.46 12.47 9.07
N GLU A 475 4.29 11.85 8.99
CA GLU A 475 4.09 10.51 9.54
C GLU A 475 4.81 9.45 8.71
N THR A 476 4.80 9.58 7.38
CA THR A 476 5.63 8.76 6.49
C THR A 476 7.11 8.81 6.92
N TYR A 477 7.65 10.01 7.20
CA TYR A 477 9.01 10.17 7.70
C TYR A 477 9.23 9.42 9.03
N ARG A 478 8.34 9.62 10.02
CA ARG A 478 8.46 9.00 11.35
C ARG A 478 8.47 7.48 11.28
N LEU A 479 7.57 6.87 10.51
CA LEU A 479 7.50 5.41 10.39
C LEU A 479 8.75 4.82 9.72
N ASN A 480 9.31 5.51 8.72
CA ASN A 480 10.55 5.08 8.09
C ASN A 480 11.79 5.30 8.98
N LEU A 481 11.72 6.21 9.96
CA LEU A 481 12.75 6.32 10.98
C LEU A 481 12.72 5.11 11.93
N VAL A 482 11.53 4.67 12.35
CA VAL A 482 11.36 3.47 13.18
C VAL A 482 11.79 2.20 12.45
N LEU A 483 11.52 2.10 11.14
CA LEU A 483 12.07 1.01 10.32
C LEU A 483 13.61 0.95 10.36
N SER A 484 14.26 2.10 10.56
CA SER A 484 15.71 2.24 10.51
C SER A 484 16.43 2.15 11.86
N THR A 485 15.73 2.08 13.00
CA THR A 485 16.38 1.99 14.32
C THR A 485 17.00 0.61 14.57
N GLU A 486 18.24 0.60 15.08
CA GLU A 486 19.15 -0.56 15.19
C GLU A 486 18.91 -1.47 16.41
N GLU A 487 17.82 -1.33 17.16
CA GLU A 487 17.55 -2.20 18.31
C GLU A 487 17.09 -3.61 17.87
N GLU A 488 18.09 -4.50 17.87
CA GLU A 488 18.09 -5.96 18.01
C GLU A 488 17.98 -6.88 16.76
N VAL A 489 19.07 -7.68 16.65
CA VAL A 489 19.31 -9.03 16.12
C VAL A 489 18.66 -9.45 14.79
N GLU A 490 19.51 -9.96 13.89
CA GLU A 490 19.24 -10.53 12.57
C GLU A 490 18.32 -11.78 12.51
N GLN A 491 17.35 -11.93 13.43
CA GLN A 491 16.34 -12.98 13.30
C GLN A 491 14.97 -12.39 12.96
N ASP A 492 14.66 -12.56 11.68
CA ASP A 492 13.35 -12.48 11.03
C ASP A 492 12.92 -11.08 10.50
N LYS A 493 12.78 -10.99 9.17
CA LYS A 493 12.27 -9.80 8.45
C LYS A 493 10.87 -9.40 8.94
N LEU A 494 10.10 -10.36 9.44
CA LEU A 494 8.81 -10.15 10.07
C LEU A 494 8.90 -9.36 11.37
N GLY A 495 10.00 -9.47 12.14
CA GLY A 495 10.22 -8.75 13.40
C GLY A 495 10.39 -7.23 13.23
N LYS A 496 11.01 -6.78 12.13
CA LYS A 496 11.17 -5.34 11.83
C LYS A 496 9.88 -4.72 11.31
N ILE A 497 9.20 -5.41 10.38
CA ILE A 497 7.84 -5.04 9.97
C ILE A 497 6.95 -4.98 11.21
N TRP A 498 7.16 -5.90 12.15
CA TRP A 498 6.43 -5.94 13.41
C TRP A 498 6.76 -4.82 14.38
N SER A 499 8.02 -4.43 14.53
CA SER A 499 8.39 -3.26 15.34
C SER A 499 7.65 -2.02 14.84
N VAL A 500 7.51 -1.88 13.52
CA VAL A 500 6.80 -0.75 12.93
C VAL A 500 5.29 -0.87 13.04
N VAL A 501 4.74 -2.07 12.81
CA VAL A 501 3.32 -2.33 13.09
C VAL A 501 3.02 -2.06 14.57
N LYS A 502 3.83 -2.55 15.51
CA LYS A 502 3.72 -2.30 16.96
C LYS A 502 3.86 -0.81 17.30
N HIS A 503 4.75 -0.08 16.65
CA HIS A 503 4.89 1.37 16.82
C HIS A 503 3.65 2.12 16.32
N VAL A 504 3.15 1.80 15.12
CA VAL A 504 1.88 2.30 14.58
C VAL A 504 0.74 2.01 15.56
N LEU A 505 0.66 0.80 16.10
CA LEU A 505 -0.35 0.40 17.07
C LEU A 505 -0.24 1.14 18.40
N GLY A 506 0.97 1.36 18.90
CA GLY A 506 1.24 2.10 20.14
C GLY A 506 0.86 3.58 20.04
N LEU A 507 1.15 4.23 18.90
CA LEU A 507 0.75 5.60 18.61
C LEU A 507 -0.78 5.76 18.51
N GLU A 508 -1.46 4.77 17.90
CA GLU A 508 -2.91 4.75 17.72
C GLU A 508 -3.72 4.44 18.99
N THR A 509 -3.04 3.93 20.03
CA THR A 509 -3.62 3.76 21.37
C THR A 509 -3.74 5.10 22.09
N GLN A 510 -2.87 6.08 21.78
CA GLN A 510 -2.94 7.45 22.30
C GLN A 510 -3.81 8.40 21.46
N LYS A 511 -4.12 8.10 20.19
CA LYS A 511 -4.81 9.01 19.24
C LYS A 511 -6.03 8.38 18.59
N SER A 512 -7.02 8.02 19.40
CA SER A 512 -8.14 7.11 19.10
C SER A 512 -9.08 7.38 17.89
N SER A 513 -8.76 8.14 16.84
CA SER A 513 -9.72 8.45 15.75
C SER A 513 -9.23 8.44 14.28
N TRP A 514 -8.02 7.99 13.95
CA TRP A 514 -7.42 8.16 12.59
C TRP A 514 -7.05 6.85 11.88
N ILE A 515 -7.70 5.75 12.26
CA ILE A 515 -7.14 4.41 12.12
C ILE A 515 -7.30 3.81 10.72
N LEU A 516 -6.15 3.76 10.04
CA LEU A 516 -5.73 2.83 8.98
C LEU A 516 -6.12 3.21 7.56
N GLN A 517 -5.72 4.43 7.18
CA GLN A 517 -5.55 4.83 5.78
C GLN A 517 -4.42 4.00 5.15
N ASN A 518 -4.76 3.23 4.11
CA ASN A 518 -3.87 2.52 3.16
C ASN A 518 -2.37 2.75 3.37
N ILE A 519 -1.76 2.04 4.33
CA ILE A 519 -0.32 2.06 4.52
C ILE A 519 0.28 1.19 3.42
N TYR A 520 1.03 1.79 2.52
CA TYR A 520 1.73 1.06 1.46
C TYR A 520 3.07 0.61 2.01
N PHE A 521 3.23 -0.70 2.15
CA PHE A 521 4.55 -1.28 2.37
C PHE A 521 5.19 -1.55 1.01
N VAL A 522 6.25 -0.80 0.71
CA VAL A 522 7.04 -0.92 -0.52
C VAL A 522 8.30 -1.71 -0.21
N GLU A 523 8.40 -2.89 -0.81
CA GLU A 523 9.60 -3.72 -0.80
C GLU A 523 10.22 -3.71 -2.21
N ILE A 524 11.49 -3.34 -2.30
CA ILE A 524 12.29 -3.43 -3.53
C ILE A 524 13.36 -4.49 -3.34
N GLU A 525 13.32 -5.51 -4.19
CA GLU A 525 14.30 -6.58 -4.25
C GLU A 525 15.09 -6.46 -5.56
N MET A 526 16.39 -6.20 -5.44
CA MET A 526 17.28 -6.12 -6.62
C MET A 526 17.54 -7.53 -7.18
N VAL A 527 17.16 -7.75 -8.44
CA VAL A 527 17.38 -9.02 -9.16
C VAL A 527 18.64 -8.97 -10.03
N GLY A 528 19.11 -7.76 -10.34
CA GLY A 528 20.33 -7.49 -11.09
C GLY A 528 20.59 -5.99 -11.20
N ASN A 529 21.63 -5.58 -11.94
CA ASN A 529 22.11 -4.19 -11.99
C ASN A 529 21.08 -3.16 -12.51
N ALA A 530 20.02 -3.59 -13.21
CA ALA A 530 19.00 -2.71 -13.78
C ALA A 530 17.56 -3.26 -13.63
N THR A 531 17.38 -4.27 -12.76
CA THR A 531 16.12 -4.99 -12.60
C THR A 531 15.84 -5.18 -11.12
N ALA A 532 14.65 -4.73 -10.70
CA ALA A 532 14.15 -4.93 -9.36
C ALA A 532 12.71 -5.45 -9.41
N ASN A 533 12.37 -6.31 -8.46
CA ASN A 533 11.00 -6.64 -8.14
C ASN A 533 10.50 -5.60 -7.13
N ILE A 534 9.35 -4.99 -7.41
CA ILE A 534 8.70 -4.05 -6.50
C ILE A 534 7.43 -4.70 -6.01
N TYR A 535 7.36 -4.93 -4.70
CA TYR A 535 6.16 -5.43 -4.05
C TYR A 535 5.56 -4.30 -3.23
N SER A 536 4.36 -3.87 -3.62
CA SER A 536 3.53 -2.98 -2.81
C SER A 536 2.38 -3.80 -2.23
N PHE A 537 2.34 -3.94 -0.90
CA PHE A 537 1.21 -4.58 -0.22
C PHE A 537 0.39 -3.54 0.53
N ASN A 538 -0.93 -3.62 0.36
CA ASN A 538 -1.90 -2.85 1.12
C ASN A 538 -2.47 -3.73 2.23
N ILE A 539 -2.66 -3.18 3.43
CA ILE A 539 -3.36 -3.84 4.53
C ILE A 539 -4.83 -3.43 4.44
N SER A 540 -5.76 -4.39 4.33
CA SER A 540 -7.19 -4.05 4.28
C SER A 540 -7.64 -3.38 5.59
N PRO A 541 -8.59 -2.42 5.56
CA PRO A 541 -9.08 -1.76 6.76
C PRO A 541 -9.58 -2.73 7.84
N THR A 542 -10.16 -3.86 7.44
CA THR A 542 -10.61 -4.92 8.35
C THR A 542 -9.44 -5.62 9.04
N LEU A 543 -8.39 -5.97 8.29
CA LEU A 543 -7.16 -6.52 8.85
C LEU A 543 -6.50 -5.51 9.78
N ALA A 544 -6.45 -4.27 9.34
CA ALA A 544 -5.90 -3.18 10.10
C ALA A 544 -6.66 -3.03 11.45
N LYS A 545 -8.00 -3.03 11.43
CA LYS A 545 -8.86 -3.02 12.63
C LYS A 545 -8.61 -4.23 13.53
N ALA A 546 -8.49 -5.43 12.97
CA ALA A 546 -8.21 -6.65 13.72
C ALA A 546 -6.86 -6.56 14.45
N ILE A 547 -5.82 -6.13 13.72
CA ILE A 547 -4.50 -5.87 14.30
C ILE A 547 -4.64 -4.85 15.43
N ARG A 548 -5.22 -3.66 15.20
CA ARG A 548 -5.37 -2.65 16.26
C ARG A 548 -6.01 -3.17 17.53
N ASN A 549 -7.17 -3.79 17.41
CA ASN A 549 -8.01 -4.04 18.57
C ASN A 549 -7.59 -5.28 19.35
N LEU A 550 -6.98 -6.25 18.69
CA LEU A 550 -6.79 -7.57 19.25
C LEU A 550 -5.34 -7.91 19.49
N ILE A 551 -4.41 -7.31 18.75
CA ILE A 551 -3.05 -7.83 18.69
C ILE A 551 -2.23 -7.68 19.97
N GLY A 552 -2.53 -6.65 20.76
CA GLY A 552 -1.99 -6.52 22.12
C GLY A 552 -2.43 -7.66 23.04
N LYS A 553 -3.49 -8.38 22.67
CA LYS A 553 -3.99 -9.58 23.35
C LYS A 553 -3.40 -10.88 22.79
N TYR A 554 -2.44 -10.83 21.86
CA TYR A 554 -1.80 -12.03 21.33
C TYR A 554 -1.22 -12.87 22.49
N PRO A 555 -1.45 -14.20 22.54
CA PRO A 555 -0.96 -15.04 23.63
C PRO A 555 0.57 -14.99 23.79
N LYS A 556 1.06 -14.46 24.92
CA LYS A 556 2.51 -14.37 25.21
C LYS A 556 3.23 -15.73 25.21
N ASN A 557 2.56 -16.80 25.63
CA ASN A 557 3.12 -18.15 25.59
C ASN A 557 3.26 -18.72 24.16
N LEU A 558 2.83 -17.98 23.12
CA LEU A 558 2.93 -18.36 21.71
C LEU A 558 3.83 -17.44 20.89
N GLN A 559 4.73 -16.66 21.52
CA GLN A 559 5.63 -15.76 20.79
C GLN A 559 6.49 -16.49 19.75
N ALA A 560 6.89 -17.74 20.03
CA ALA A 560 7.70 -18.56 19.12
C ALA A 560 7.04 -18.84 17.75
N VAL A 561 5.71 -18.72 17.63
CA VAL A 561 4.95 -18.90 16.37
C VAL A 561 4.21 -17.64 15.96
N PHE A 562 4.62 -16.49 16.50
CA PHE A 562 4.01 -15.20 16.17
C PHE A 562 4.22 -14.84 14.69
N SER A 563 5.41 -15.09 14.14
CA SER A 563 5.69 -14.90 12.72
C SER A 563 4.85 -15.83 11.82
N ASP A 564 4.62 -17.06 12.25
CA ASP A 564 3.76 -18.03 11.57
C ASP A 564 2.29 -17.58 11.58
N PHE A 565 1.79 -17.03 12.71
CA PHE A 565 0.47 -16.41 12.80
C PHE A 565 0.33 -15.26 11.79
N LEU A 566 1.31 -14.35 11.75
CA LEU A 566 1.29 -13.24 10.79
C LEU A 566 1.29 -13.72 9.35
N PHE A 567 2.06 -14.76 9.03
CA PHE A 567 2.04 -15.37 7.70
C PHE A 567 0.62 -15.83 7.32
N TYR A 568 -0.09 -16.48 8.24
CA TYR A 568 -1.49 -16.88 8.00
C TYR A 568 -2.38 -15.68 7.70
N VAL A 569 -2.25 -14.64 8.52
CA VAL A 569 -3.03 -13.39 8.37
C VAL A 569 -2.76 -12.71 7.02
N TYR A 570 -1.49 -12.53 6.64
CA TYR A 570 -1.12 -11.85 5.39
C TYR A 570 -1.42 -12.66 4.13
N THR A 571 -1.40 -13.98 4.22
CA THR A 571 -1.72 -14.87 3.08
C THR A 571 -3.20 -15.23 3.01
N GLY A 572 -4.03 -14.72 3.92
CA GLY A 572 -5.45 -15.03 3.99
C GLY A 572 -5.76 -16.49 4.36
N LYS A 573 -4.79 -17.21 4.96
CA LYS A 573 -5.05 -18.55 5.51
C LYS A 573 -5.93 -18.45 6.74
N SER A 574 -6.72 -19.49 6.97
CA SER A 574 -7.67 -19.53 8.08
C SER A 574 -6.97 -19.63 9.43
N LEU A 575 -7.26 -18.72 10.36
CA LEU A 575 -6.80 -18.85 11.75
C LEU A 575 -7.47 -20.00 12.49
N TYR A 576 -8.60 -20.52 12.00
CA TYR A 576 -9.15 -21.79 12.49
C TYR A 576 -8.25 -22.98 12.14
N GLU A 577 -7.55 -22.94 11.01
CA GLU A 577 -6.55 -23.95 10.66
C GLU A 577 -5.32 -23.82 11.57
N PHE A 578 -4.83 -22.60 11.80
CA PHE A 578 -3.76 -22.33 12.76
C PHE A 578 -4.10 -22.91 14.15
N LEU A 579 -5.31 -22.61 14.63
CA LEU A 579 -5.81 -23.08 15.92
C LEU A 579 -5.98 -24.61 15.95
N LEU A 580 -6.42 -25.22 14.85
CA LEU A 580 -6.53 -26.67 14.72
C LEU A 580 -5.18 -27.37 14.86
N LEU A 581 -4.14 -26.84 14.21
CA LEU A 581 -2.78 -27.38 14.28
C LEU A 581 -2.24 -27.30 15.72
N LEU A 582 -2.44 -26.17 16.38
CA LEU A 582 -2.03 -25.94 17.76
C LEU A 582 -2.75 -26.89 18.73
N ILE A 583 -4.08 -26.99 18.63
CA ILE A 583 -4.89 -27.90 19.45
C ILE A 583 -4.56 -29.38 19.15
N SER A 584 -4.31 -29.72 17.88
CA SER A 584 -3.91 -31.08 17.49
C SER A 584 -2.57 -31.47 18.12
N GLY A 585 -1.59 -30.55 18.12
CA GLY A 585 -0.32 -30.75 18.83
C GLY A 585 -0.51 -30.99 20.33
N PHE A 586 -1.42 -30.25 20.96
CA PHE A 586 -1.75 -30.41 22.39
C PHE A 586 -2.43 -31.75 22.71
N ILE A 587 -3.45 -32.14 21.94
CA ILE A 587 -4.26 -33.34 22.20
C ILE A 587 -3.50 -34.61 21.78
N LYS A 588 -2.82 -34.59 20.62
CA LYS A 588 -2.22 -35.77 19.99
C LYS A 588 -0.70 -35.83 20.16
N LYS A 589 -0.18 -35.54 21.36
CA LYS A 589 1.28 -35.42 21.62
C LYS A 589 2.07 -36.63 21.10
N GLU A 590 1.59 -37.84 21.39
CA GLU A 590 2.22 -39.10 20.95
C GLU A 590 2.22 -39.28 19.43
N SER A 591 1.15 -38.89 18.74
CA SER A 591 1.07 -38.99 17.27
C SER A 591 2.12 -38.15 16.55
N TYR A 592 2.68 -37.15 17.24
CA TYR A 592 3.68 -36.22 16.69
C TYR A 592 5.07 -36.38 17.33
N LYS A 593 5.35 -37.49 18.01
CA LYS A 593 6.63 -37.71 18.71
C LYS A 593 7.87 -37.51 17.82
N ASN A 594 7.78 -37.96 16.57
CA ASN A 594 8.88 -37.91 15.58
C ASN A 594 8.70 -36.80 14.53
N LEU A 595 7.90 -35.76 14.82
CA LEU A 595 7.64 -34.68 13.88
C LEU A 595 8.90 -33.84 13.63
N GLU A 596 9.32 -33.74 12.36
CA GLU A 596 10.43 -32.87 11.96
C GLU A 596 9.98 -31.40 11.82
N ILE A 597 10.75 -30.48 12.39
CA ILE A 597 10.46 -29.04 12.39
C ILE A 597 11.01 -28.40 11.12
N ARG A 598 10.37 -28.65 9.98
CA ARG A 598 10.77 -28.10 8.67
C ARG A 598 9.77 -27.13 8.05
N THR A 599 8.51 -27.15 8.48
CA THR A 599 7.45 -26.32 7.90
C THR A 599 6.79 -25.42 8.94
N ILE A 600 6.02 -24.43 8.48
CA ILE A 600 5.20 -23.56 9.33
C ILE A 600 4.24 -24.42 10.16
N GLU A 601 3.55 -25.36 9.51
CA GLU A 601 2.57 -26.23 10.14
C GLU A 601 3.22 -27.10 11.23
N SER A 602 4.44 -27.62 10.99
CA SER A 602 5.12 -28.44 11.98
C SER A 602 5.65 -27.65 13.18
N ARG A 603 6.01 -26.37 13.00
CA ARG A 603 6.29 -25.44 14.12
C ARG A 603 5.06 -25.18 14.98
N ILE A 604 3.92 -24.89 14.37
CA ILE A 604 2.65 -24.64 15.10
C ILE A 604 2.24 -25.87 15.92
N ILE A 605 2.29 -27.07 15.32
CA ILE A 605 2.01 -28.33 16.03
C ILE A 605 2.99 -28.53 17.19
N GLN A 606 4.28 -28.28 16.96
CA GLN A 606 5.30 -28.45 18.01
C GLN A 606 5.08 -27.49 19.17
N THR A 607 4.69 -26.25 18.92
CA THR A 607 4.30 -25.29 19.97
C THR A 607 3.08 -25.80 20.73
N GLY A 608 2.07 -26.33 20.04
CA GLY A 608 0.92 -27.00 20.68
C GLY A 608 1.30 -28.14 21.61
N LYS A 609 2.26 -29.00 21.21
CA LYS A 609 2.76 -30.11 22.06
C LYS A 609 3.39 -29.64 23.36
N LYS A 610 4.06 -28.48 23.33
CA LYS A 610 4.72 -27.86 24.49
C LYS A 610 3.74 -27.20 25.46
N LEU A 611 2.46 -27.05 25.11
CA LEU A 611 1.47 -26.49 26.02
C LEU A 611 1.10 -27.50 27.11
N ASP A 612 1.06 -27.02 28.35
CA ASP A 612 0.58 -27.79 29.51
C ASP A 612 -0.95 -27.80 29.60
N TYR A 613 -1.60 -26.72 29.18
CA TYR A 613 -3.06 -26.59 29.13
C TYR A 613 -3.50 -25.62 28.01
N LEU A 614 -4.77 -25.71 27.61
CA LEU A 614 -5.39 -24.71 26.73
C LEU A 614 -6.01 -23.59 27.58
N SER A 615 -5.66 -22.34 27.29
CA SER A 615 -6.14 -21.19 28.06
C SER A 615 -7.16 -20.36 27.27
N LYS A 616 -7.94 -19.52 27.99
CA LYS A 616 -8.90 -18.60 27.38
C LYS A 616 -8.23 -17.63 26.37
N ASN A 617 -6.94 -17.34 26.51
CA ASN A 617 -6.23 -16.47 25.57
C ASN A 617 -6.23 -17.01 24.12
N LEU A 618 -6.43 -18.30 23.89
CA LEU A 618 -6.52 -18.88 22.55
C LEU A 618 -7.79 -18.43 21.80
N LEU A 619 -8.80 -17.91 22.50
CA LEU A 619 -9.96 -17.27 21.87
C LEU A 619 -9.56 -16.07 21.00
N PHE A 620 -8.38 -15.49 21.24
CA PHE A 620 -7.76 -14.47 20.39
C PHE A 620 -7.82 -14.84 18.90
N PHE A 621 -7.48 -16.08 18.52
CA PHE A 621 -7.44 -16.47 17.10
C PHE A 621 -8.84 -16.52 16.47
N ILE A 622 -9.85 -16.88 17.28
CA ILE A 622 -11.25 -16.90 16.85
C ILE A 622 -11.75 -15.47 16.69
N GLU A 623 -11.55 -14.62 17.71
CA GLU A 623 -11.92 -13.20 17.67
C GLU A 623 -11.27 -12.49 16.49
N PHE A 624 -9.98 -12.75 16.24
CA PHE A 624 -9.24 -12.15 15.13
C PHE A 624 -9.84 -12.57 13.79
N GLN A 625 -10.10 -13.86 13.59
CA GLN A 625 -10.74 -14.36 12.37
C GLN A 625 -12.13 -13.76 12.14
N GLU A 626 -12.93 -13.60 13.20
CA GLU A 626 -14.28 -13.07 13.07
C GLU A 626 -14.31 -11.57 12.78
N VAL A 627 -13.33 -10.80 13.28
CA VAL A 627 -13.15 -9.42 12.83
C VAL A 627 -12.79 -9.39 11.35
N LEU A 628 -11.88 -10.26 10.88
CA LEU A 628 -11.52 -10.36 9.45
C LEU A 628 -12.72 -10.72 8.56
N ASN A 629 -13.64 -11.55 9.05
CA ASN A 629 -14.85 -11.96 8.35
C ASN A 629 -15.95 -10.87 8.33
N MET A 630 -15.75 -9.74 9.02
CA MET A 630 -16.77 -8.70 9.26
C MET A 630 -18.05 -9.26 9.89
N SER A 631 -17.94 -10.34 10.67
CA SER A 631 -19.08 -10.95 11.36
C SER A 631 -19.61 -10.01 12.44
N GLU A 632 -20.93 -9.87 12.53
CA GLU A 632 -21.56 -9.26 13.71
C GLU A 632 -21.24 -10.13 14.93
N GLN A 633 -20.52 -9.56 15.90
CA GLN A 633 -20.12 -10.29 17.09
C GLN A 633 -21.33 -10.63 17.94
N LYS A 634 -21.84 -11.85 17.80
CA LYS A 634 -22.69 -12.48 18.80
C LYS A 634 -21.81 -13.01 19.92
N ASN A 635 -22.26 -12.91 21.17
CA ASN A 635 -21.51 -13.30 22.37
C ASN A 635 -21.36 -14.85 22.53
N TYR A 636 -21.20 -15.57 21.43
CA TYR A 636 -21.14 -17.04 21.40
C TYR A 636 -19.76 -17.59 21.72
N ILE A 637 -18.68 -16.86 21.39
CA ILE A 637 -17.30 -17.32 21.63
C ILE A 637 -17.08 -17.56 23.13
N ASP A 638 -17.36 -16.55 23.95
CA ASP A 638 -17.21 -16.65 25.40
C ASP A 638 -18.18 -17.66 26.02
N TRP A 639 -19.44 -17.68 25.57
CA TRP A 639 -20.42 -18.63 26.06
C TRP A 639 -20.03 -20.07 25.77
N ALA A 640 -19.62 -20.38 24.54
CA ALA A 640 -19.19 -21.72 24.14
C ALA A 640 -17.97 -22.19 24.95
N PHE A 641 -16.99 -21.31 25.18
CA PHE A 641 -15.83 -21.60 26.04
C PHE A 641 -16.26 -22.01 27.46
N TRP A 642 -17.13 -21.21 28.10
CA TRP A 642 -17.58 -21.51 29.45
C TRP A 642 -18.43 -22.77 29.54
N GLU A 643 -19.26 -23.07 28.54
CA GLU A 643 -20.03 -24.32 28.50
C GLU A 643 -19.13 -25.55 28.34
N GLY A 644 -18.08 -25.46 27.52
CA GLY A 644 -17.06 -26.51 27.42
C GLY A 644 -16.38 -26.77 28.76
N LYS A 645 -15.97 -25.69 29.46
CA LYS A 645 -15.35 -25.78 30.79
C LYS A 645 -16.32 -26.37 31.83
N LYS A 646 -17.58 -25.96 31.81
CA LYS A 646 -18.63 -26.47 32.69
C LYS A 646 -18.86 -27.97 32.47
N LEU A 647 -18.88 -28.42 31.22
CA LEU A 647 -18.99 -29.84 30.89
C LEU A 647 -17.80 -30.64 31.45
N LYS A 648 -16.57 -30.15 31.29
CA LYS A 648 -15.38 -30.75 31.93
C LYS A 648 -15.60 -30.94 33.44
N GLY A 649 -16.06 -29.88 34.11
CA GLY A 649 -16.34 -29.89 35.55
C GLY A 649 -17.42 -30.88 35.99
N PHE A 650 -18.31 -31.33 35.10
CA PHE A 650 -19.25 -32.41 35.41
C PHE A 650 -18.60 -33.79 35.24
N TYR A 651 -17.72 -33.95 34.27
CA TYR A 651 -16.98 -35.19 34.04
C TYR A 651 -15.95 -35.49 35.14
N THR A 652 -15.29 -34.47 35.67
CA THR A 652 -14.25 -34.62 36.72
C THR A 652 -14.80 -34.89 38.12
N LYS A 653 -16.13 -34.82 38.31
CA LYS A 653 -16.78 -35.15 39.60
C LYS A 653 -16.93 -36.65 39.84
N ASP A 654 -16.81 -37.47 38.79
CA ASP A 654 -16.97 -38.92 38.84
C ASP A 654 -15.78 -39.58 38.12
N PRO A 655 -14.90 -40.33 38.82
CA PRO A 655 -13.73 -40.97 38.23
C PRO A 655 -14.04 -41.92 37.06
N ASN A 656 -15.25 -42.52 37.04
CA ASN A 656 -15.67 -43.39 35.94
C ASN A 656 -16.05 -42.58 34.69
N LYS A 657 -16.63 -41.39 34.89
CA LYS A 657 -16.97 -40.48 33.79
C LYS A 657 -15.72 -39.77 33.29
N GLU A 658 -14.80 -39.37 34.16
CA GLU A 658 -13.55 -38.71 33.81
C GLU A 658 -12.74 -39.49 32.76
N LYS A 659 -12.65 -40.82 32.88
CA LYS A 659 -12.01 -41.70 31.88
C LYS A 659 -12.62 -41.62 30.48
N LYS A 660 -13.87 -41.18 30.35
CA LYS A 660 -14.58 -41.00 29.07
C LYS A 660 -14.32 -39.63 28.43
N LEU A 661 -13.71 -38.69 29.15
CA LEU A 661 -13.50 -37.32 28.68
C LEU A 661 -12.49 -37.26 27.52
N GLU A 662 -11.37 -37.98 27.62
CA GLU A 662 -10.35 -38.01 26.58
C GLU A 662 -10.92 -38.57 25.24
N PRO A 663 -11.59 -39.74 25.19
CA PRO A 663 -12.27 -40.20 23.98
C PRO A 663 -13.31 -39.22 23.41
N LEU A 664 -14.00 -38.44 24.26
CA LEU A 664 -14.91 -37.39 23.81
C LEU A 664 -14.14 -36.27 23.11
N ILE A 665 -13.06 -35.75 23.72
CA ILE A 665 -12.20 -34.71 23.17
C ILE A 665 -11.68 -35.10 21.78
N TYR A 666 -11.18 -36.33 21.62
CA TYR A 666 -10.72 -36.85 20.32
C TYR A 666 -11.83 -36.84 19.25
N ARG A 667 -13.04 -37.26 19.60
CA ARG A 667 -14.18 -37.27 18.66
C ARG A 667 -14.62 -35.86 18.27
N LEU A 668 -14.63 -34.91 19.21
CA LEU A 668 -14.96 -33.52 18.94
C LEU A 668 -13.91 -32.84 18.06
N LEU A 669 -12.62 -33.07 18.33
CA LEU A 669 -11.54 -32.60 17.47
C LEU A 669 -11.66 -33.13 16.04
N GLU A 670 -12.01 -34.41 15.88
CA GLU A 670 -12.19 -35.03 14.57
C GLU A 670 -13.41 -34.49 13.82
N ALA A 671 -14.50 -34.19 14.55
CA ALA A 671 -15.68 -33.52 13.98
C ALA A 671 -15.33 -32.12 13.46
N ILE A 672 -14.58 -31.35 14.24
CA ILE A 672 -14.10 -30.01 13.85
C ILE A 672 -13.20 -30.09 12.61
N ARG A 673 -12.22 -31.01 12.61
CA ARG A 673 -11.30 -31.21 11.47
C ARG A 673 -12.03 -31.53 10.17
N ARG A 674 -13.10 -32.32 10.24
CA ARG A 674 -13.93 -32.68 9.08
C ARG A 674 -15.00 -31.65 8.74
N LYS A 675 -15.16 -30.62 9.58
CA LYS A 675 -16.31 -29.69 9.55
C LYS A 675 -17.66 -30.42 9.59
N ASP A 676 -17.71 -31.54 10.31
CA ASP A 676 -18.90 -32.38 10.42
C ASP A 676 -19.76 -31.95 11.62
N LYS A 677 -20.68 -31.03 11.34
CA LYS A 677 -21.60 -30.44 12.34
C LYS A 677 -22.47 -31.50 13.01
N GLY A 678 -22.95 -32.48 12.21
CA GLY A 678 -23.81 -33.55 12.70
C GLY A 678 -23.07 -34.43 13.69
N TYR A 679 -21.85 -34.84 13.35
CA TYR A 679 -21.00 -35.63 14.25
C TYR A 679 -20.60 -34.86 15.50
N PHE A 680 -20.31 -33.56 15.39
CA PHE A 680 -20.02 -32.70 16.54
C PHE A 680 -21.18 -32.68 17.54
N ILE A 681 -22.39 -32.33 17.08
CA ILE A 681 -23.59 -32.22 17.91
C ILE A 681 -23.99 -33.57 18.50
N HIS A 682 -23.92 -34.65 17.72
CA HIS A 682 -24.23 -35.99 18.22
C HIS A 682 -23.37 -36.37 19.42
N ASN A 683 -22.07 -36.08 19.36
CA ASN A 683 -21.15 -36.34 20.47
C ASN A 683 -21.43 -35.44 21.67
N LEU A 684 -21.83 -34.18 21.47
CA LEU A 684 -22.24 -33.29 22.56
C LEU A 684 -23.54 -33.74 23.24
N ILE A 685 -24.57 -34.12 22.48
CA ILE A 685 -25.82 -34.66 23.03
C ILE A 685 -25.52 -35.86 23.94
N ARG A 686 -24.72 -36.81 23.45
CA ARG A 686 -24.28 -37.96 24.25
C ARG A 686 -23.52 -37.55 25.50
N ALA A 687 -22.66 -36.54 25.41
CA ALA A 687 -21.88 -36.08 26.55
C ALA A 687 -22.75 -35.44 27.64
N TYR A 688 -23.72 -34.62 27.27
CA TYR A 688 -24.65 -34.00 28.22
C TYR A 688 -25.64 -35.00 28.83
N LEU A 689 -26.08 -36.01 28.06
CA LEU A 689 -26.89 -37.12 28.58
C LEU A 689 -26.12 -37.95 29.63
N GLU A 690 -24.84 -38.24 29.39
CA GLU A 690 -23.99 -39.01 30.32
C GLU A 690 -23.81 -38.31 31.69
N VAL A 691 -23.80 -36.97 31.71
CA VAL A 691 -23.74 -36.18 32.95
C VAL A 691 -25.11 -35.73 33.46
N GLU A 692 -26.19 -36.15 32.81
CA GLU A 692 -27.59 -35.84 33.15
C GLU A 692 -27.84 -34.32 33.26
N ARG A 693 -27.37 -33.55 32.27
CA ARG A 693 -27.56 -32.10 32.21
C ARG A 693 -28.26 -31.68 30.93
N GLU A 694 -28.97 -30.55 31.02
CA GLU A 694 -29.57 -29.92 29.85
C GLU A 694 -28.50 -29.46 28.85
N ILE A 695 -28.82 -29.56 27.56
CA ILE A 695 -27.95 -29.14 26.47
C ILE A 695 -28.02 -27.61 26.36
N PRO A 696 -26.89 -26.89 26.47
CA PRO A 696 -26.87 -25.44 26.38
C PRO A 696 -27.37 -24.91 25.03
N TYR A 697 -28.07 -23.78 25.09
CA TYR A 697 -28.61 -23.11 23.90
C TYR A 697 -27.53 -22.78 22.86
N VAL A 698 -26.32 -22.39 23.27
CA VAL A 698 -25.20 -22.07 22.37
C VAL A 698 -24.84 -23.22 21.41
N ILE A 699 -25.12 -24.48 21.79
CA ILE A 699 -24.86 -25.64 20.92
C ILE A 699 -25.83 -25.67 19.74
N LYS A 700 -27.07 -25.19 19.91
CA LYS A 700 -28.04 -25.05 18.81
C LYS A 700 -27.51 -24.10 17.73
N GLU A 701 -26.88 -23.00 18.13
CA GLU A 701 -26.33 -21.99 17.22
C GLU A 701 -25.17 -22.55 16.38
N SER A 702 -24.52 -23.63 16.82
CA SER A 702 -23.47 -24.31 16.04
C SER A 702 -23.99 -25.03 14.78
N LEU A 703 -25.31 -25.19 14.62
CA LEU A 703 -25.93 -25.73 13.40
C LEU A 703 -25.82 -24.77 12.20
N ASP A 704 -25.75 -23.47 12.48
CA ASP A 704 -25.51 -22.43 11.48
C ASP A 704 -24.06 -22.52 10.99
N ASP A 705 -23.88 -22.62 9.67
CA ASP A 705 -22.56 -22.69 9.02
C ASP A 705 -21.68 -21.50 9.37
N LYS A 706 -22.28 -20.32 9.57
CA LYS A 706 -21.54 -19.11 9.93
C LYS A 706 -20.96 -19.18 11.34
N ASN A 707 -21.62 -19.91 12.26
CA ASN A 707 -21.25 -19.93 13.68
C ASN A 707 -20.52 -21.22 14.10
N PHE A 708 -20.51 -22.25 13.26
CA PHE A 708 -19.97 -23.56 13.64
C PHE A 708 -18.51 -23.48 14.11
N ASN A 709 -17.60 -22.88 13.32
CA ASN A 709 -16.19 -22.83 13.69
C ASN A 709 -15.98 -22.01 14.97
N MET A 710 -16.59 -20.83 15.11
CA MET A 710 -16.41 -20.01 16.31
C MET A 710 -16.85 -20.75 17.58
N ILE A 711 -18.01 -21.45 17.53
CA ILE A 711 -18.56 -22.17 18.69
C ILE A 711 -17.78 -23.45 18.97
N ALA A 712 -17.50 -24.25 17.95
CA ALA A 712 -16.91 -25.57 18.13
C ALA A 712 -15.47 -25.49 18.67
N TYR A 713 -14.66 -24.57 18.12
CA TYR A 713 -13.31 -24.35 18.61
C TYR A 713 -13.30 -23.74 20.02
N ALA A 714 -14.12 -22.72 20.30
CA ALA A 714 -14.21 -22.13 21.63
C ALA A 714 -14.63 -23.15 22.70
N PHE A 715 -15.63 -23.98 22.38
CA PHE A 715 -16.09 -25.08 23.23
C PHE A 715 -14.98 -26.10 23.51
N LEU A 716 -14.25 -26.53 22.47
CA LEU A 716 -13.17 -27.49 22.63
C LEU A 716 -12.01 -26.93 23.48
N ILE A 717 -11.67 -25.65 23.32
CA ILE A 717 -10.68 -24.96 24.18
C ILE A 717 -11.17 -24.98 25.63
N GLY A 718 -12.43 -24.58 25.87
CA GLY A 718 -13.04 -24.58 27.20
C GLY A 718 -13.01 -25.95 27.87
N LEU A 719 -13.37 -27.01 27.12
CA LEU A 719 -13.37 -28.40 27.58
C LEU A 719 -11.98 -28.91 27.99
N ASN A 720 -10.92 -28.30 27.46
CA ASN A 720 -9.52 -28.65 27.75
C ASN A 720 -8.82 -27.62 28.67
N SER A 721 -9.54 -26.63 29.18
CA SER A 721 -8.97 -25.62 30.09
C SER A 721 -8.81 -26.13 31.53
N GLU A 722 -7.90 -25.53 32.30
CA GLU A 722 -7.69 -25.83 33.73
C GLU A 722 -7.97 -24.60 34.62
N GLU A 723 -8.22 -24.82 35.92
CA GLU A 723 -8.35 -23.77 36.93
C GLU A 723 -7.04 -23.60 37.69
N LYS A 724 -6.31 -22.49 37.48
CA LYS A 724 -5.29 -22.01 38.43
C LYS A 724 -5.22 -20.49 38.51
N THR A 725 -4.86 -20.01 39.69
CA THR A 725 -4.67 -18.62 40.16
C THR A 725 -3.58 -17.87 39.39
N GLU A 726 -3.67 -16.52 39.41
CA GLU A 726 -2.81 -15.57 38.68
C GLU A 726 -1.30 -15.81 38.80
N GLU A 727 -0.81 -16.38 39.92
CA GLU A 727 0.61 -16.70 40.12
C GLU A 727 1.15 -17.84 39.22
N ALA A 728 0.29 -18.76 38.77
CA ALA A 728 0.68 -19.85 37.86
C ALA A 728 0.75 -19.42 36.39
N GLN A 729 0.07 -18.32 36.03
CA GLN A 729 0.20 -17.70 34.70
C GLN A 729 1.60 -17.07 34.53
N VAL A 730 2.15 -16.48 35.58
CA VAL A 730 3.50 -15.87 35.57
C VAL A 730 4.61 -16.91 35.39
N LYS A 731 4.55 -18.05 36.10
CA LYS A 731 5.56 -19.13 35.95
C LYS A 731 5.56 -19.80 34.56
N ASN A 732 4.44 -19.80 33.86
CA ASN A 732 4.36 -20.34 32.50
C ASN A 732 4.87 -19.35 31.44
N GLU A 733 4.91 -18.05 31.76
CA GLU A 733 5.60 -17.04 30.94
C GLU A 733 7.14 -17.19 31.07
N GLU A 734 7.66 -17.63 32.21
CA GLU A 734 9.11 -17.78 32.48
C GLU A 734 9.73 -19.09 31.94
N ASN A 735 9.01 -20.21 31.99
CA ASN A 735 9.56 -21.53 31.61
C ASN A 735 9.88 -21.71 30.12
N ILE A 736 9.48 -20.77 29.25
CA ILE A 736 9.76 -20.82 27.80
C ILE A 736 10.93 -19.89 27.43
N THR A 737 11.24 -18.88 28.23
CA THR A 737 12.35 -17.95 27.99
C THR A 737 13.73 -18.55 28.28
N GLU A 738 13.85 -19.58 29.13
CA GLU A 738 15.15 -20.16 29.50
C GLU A 738 15.66 -21.26 28.54
N SER A 739 14.95 -21.60 27.47
CA SER A 739 15.38 -22.66 26.52
C SER A 739 15.23 -22.33 25.03
N ALA A 740 15.26 -21.03 24.68
CA ALA A 740 15.30 -20.56 23.30
C ALA A 740 16.70 -20.07 22.91
#